data_AF-A0A815UJW3-F1
#
_entry.id   AF-A0A815UJW3-F1
#
_cell.length_a   1.000
_cell.length_b   1.000
_cell.length_c   1.000
_cell.angle_alpha   90.00
_cell.angle_beta   90.00
_cell.angle_gamma   90.00
#
_symmetry.space_group_name_H-M   'P 1'
#
loop_
_entity.id
_entity.type
_entity.pdbx_description
1 polymer ?
#
loop_
_entity_poly.entity_id
_entity_poly.type
_entity_poly.pdbx_seq_one_letter_code
_entity_poly.pdbx_strand_id
1 'polypeptide(L)'
;MVKGEKAPAAAATKGGKTPAAGGKDKGKAGKAKLPEEKAVDETFEPIKIDVKGAQTAVVCLRSTEENVLIRACDALFKFADKSDANKLLLHEMGATDTLFSLTQHDNPIIKRNATMVFGLLSSHPDIRQYLRKIDCIPHMITLLSPEHEALTNEYAVFWLRHMCSNFSTKTQITSQNVLQPLIRLINENDPDVKFNSLSTIDRILDDYNARSLLRELNGIEPILNNLKSDYPQITETVCNCLQKLATDPNNRTVIREIGGLDRMIDFIGLDETKDVHVHCLNALANLLEDTECLDLIQSNGGLKRLMQFVQDSALPAVQAAAAKAIGRAARKPQNRKIFSEQDAERAMICLLLSENDEVRIAACQALAVMAESMLSRETIRNNDGILTIVQMMQKDNPRLREFSTLAMSNLTQSNSNNIRELQEQGGLDILIHLLNDEKDTTKAYACVTLANCSTDPVVRANILEKGLITNLLAALHTNYEIAQAKAAMLLSAFGIDQKARPEVLSNAAIVPRIVTLSKSNNDEVRRNACFAISVLCADQAIAMEILRNGALEILRDLNASESRKSKFTEMALQRILDSQLSAKYSYLGRLENNNITTDGFYDMGPVPEGGKFLTIEELAVQEVNDRRPILIVYAPEKNVPQFQAVPTEVPPEEDRTRARSSSNSNLARASTPSKGSDGKEKSGSTATGRTSKAGKSSTKEKETKTKTKKEKTSDKRSAADDKKAAETDSSTTNITDPKAGYQSTPDQDFLTYLDEIRPQVAKKPLAEQIPILARLVSDKMGGVIALDDITTFGYEVSMIQLKAEIHSNIVPIGRIRKGIYAQRAFLFKTLADRLGMPCTLVRGNYNRAWNEVVLGESSGGVRYPAKTWIVDLLHEPGRLIHANSSDARAYTTLS
;
A
#
# COMPACT_ATOMS: atom_id res chain seq x y z
N MET A 1 44.28 48.85 16.31
CA MET A 1 44.56 49.77 17.44
C MET A 1 45.47 48.99 18.40
N VAL A 2 46.63 49.51 18.81
CA VAL A 2 47.65 48.82 19.68
C VAL A 2 48.31 47.60 18.97
N LYS A 3 49.58 47.66 18.51
CA LYS A 3 50.86 47.31 19.20
C LYS A 3 50.85 45.89 19.81
N GLY A 4 51.81 44.99 19.64
CA GLY A 4 53.12 44.90 18.94
C GLY A 4 53.73 43.51 19.29
N GLU A 5 54.93 43.04 18.94
CA GLU A 5 56.09 43.42 18.10
C GLU A 5 56.79 42.08 17.66
N LYS A 6 57.91 41.95 16.90
CA LYS A 6 58.92 42.89 16.38
C LYS A 6 59.55 42.39 15.04
N ALA A 7 60.81 42.76 14.78
CA ALA A 7 61.59 42.70 13.53
C ALA A 7 62.90 41.85 13.71
N PRO A 8 63.84 41.72 12.73
CA PRO A 8 63.73 41.48 11.25
C PRO A 8 64.85 40.57 10.64
N ALA A 9 64.81 40.41 9.29
CA ALA A 9 65.93 40.16 8.33
C ALA A 9 66.73 38.82 8.41
N ALA A 10 67.08 38.08 7.35
CA ALA A 10 67.54 38.36 5.96
C ALA A 10 69.02 38.83 5.86
N ALA A 11 69.84 38.47 4.85
CA ALA A 11 69.86 37.39 3.86
C ALA A 11 71.22 37.39 3.07
N ALA A 12 71.51 36.33 2.31
CA ALA A 12 72.33 36.29 1.07
C ALA A 12 73.90 36.41 1.06
N THR A 13 74.53 35.32 0.59
CA THR A 13 75.57 35.22 -0.48
C THR A 13 77.06 35.63 -0.31
N LYS A 14 77.94 34.69 -0.74
CA LYS A 14 79.19 34.80 -1.56
C LYS A 14 80.33 35.77 -1.15
N GLY A 15 81.64 35.45 -1.26
CA GLY A 15 82.31 34.16 -1.56
C GLY A 15 83.73 34.28 -2.19
N GLY A 16 84.68 33.46 -1.71
CA GLY A 16 85.83 32.88 -2.45
C GLY A 16 87.14 33.69 -2.68
N LYS A 17 88.30 32.98 -2.63
CA LYS A 17 89.46 33.14 -3.55
C LYS A 17 90.62 32.12 -3.35
N THR A 18 91.06 31.62 -4.50
CA THR A 18 92.37 31.04 -4.99
C THR A 18 93.68 31.62 -4.40
N PRO A 19 94.93 31.09 -4.68
CA PRO A 19 95.36 30.21 -5.80
C PRO A 19 96.37 29.05 -5.44
N ALA A 20 97.01 28.47 -6.48
CA ALA A 20 97.98 27.34 -6.48
C ALA A 20 99.46 27.81 -6.32
N ALA A 21 100.56 27.02 -6.47
CA ALA A 21 100.80 25.69 -7.06
C ALA A 21 102.16 25.04 -6.64
N GLY A 22 102.40 23.75 -6.97
CA GLY A 22 103.74 23.28 -7.42
C GLY A 22 104.38 21.99 -6.85
N GLY A 23 104.37 20.90 -7.65
CA GLY A 23 105.62 20.20 -8.05
C GLY A 23 106.13 18.90 -7.38
N LYS A 24 106.01 17.77 -8.11
CA LYS A 24 106.96 16.60 -8.23
C LYS A 24 107.20 15.68 -7.01
N ASP A 25 107.76 14.46 -7.12
CA ASP A 25 107.79 13.37 -8.16
C ASP A 25 108.57 12.14 -7.57
N LYS A 26 108.38 10.91 -8.11
CA LYS A 26 109.11 9.64 -7.83
C LYS A 26 108.86 8.98 -6.45
N GLY A 27 109.11 7.68 -6.23
CA GLY A 27 109.72 6.64 -7.09
C GLY A 27 109.39 5.19 -6.64
N LYS A 28 109.94 4.16 -7.32
CA LYS A 28 109.47 2.75 -7.25
C LYS A 28 110.27 1.80 -6.33
N ALA A 29 109.52 1.03 -5.52
CA ALA A 29 109.59 -0.41 -5.27
C ALA A 29 110.88 -1.15 -4.81
N GLY A 30 110.75 -1.85 -3.67
CA GLY A 30 111.45 -3.12 -3.36
C GLY A 30 112.63 -3.07 -2.37
N LYS A 31 113.00 -4.14 -1.66
CA LYS A 31 112.34 -5.45 -1.46
C LYS A 31 113.01 -6.25 -0.32
N ALA A 32 112.29 -6.64 0.73
CA ALA A 32 112.73 -7.65 1.74
C ALA A 32 111.50 -8.26 2.45
N LYS A 33 111.64 -9.45 3.07
CA LYS A 33 110.57 -10.19 3.77
C LYS A 33 111.02 -10.63 5.17
N LEU A 34 110.05 -10.72 6.10
CA LEU A 34 109.78 -11.79 7.10
C LEU A 34 109.36 -11.21 8.47
N PRO A 35 108.44 -11.85 9.23
CA PRO A 35 107.42 -12.85 8.87
C PRO A 35 106.00 -12.25 8.97
N GLU A 36 104.96 -13.10 9.05
CA GLU A 36 103.55 -12.71 8.97
C GLU A 36 102.90 -12.50 10.36
N GLU A 37 102.10 -11.45 10.50
CA GLU A 37 101.06 -11.33 11.53
C GLU A 37 99.82 -10.68 10.89
N LYS A 38 98.61 -11.18 11.18
CA LYS A 38 97.41 -10.89 10.39
C LYS A 38 96.64 -9.69 10.92
N ALA A 39 96.68 -8.57 10.19
CA ALA A 39 95.57 -7.61 10.20
C ALA A 39 94.42 -8.19 9.36
N VAL A 40 93.24 -8.33 9.95
CA VAL A 40 92.03 -8.83 9.26
C VAL A 40 91.35 -7.67 8.56
N ASP A 41 91.02 -7.86 7.28
CA ASP A 41 90.11 -6.97 6.55
C ASP A 41 88.67 -7.35 6.92
N GLU A 42 88.08 -6.65 7.90
CA GLU A 42 86.70 -6.89 8.36
C GLU A 42 85.65 -6.20 7.47
N THR A 43 85.89 -6.10 6.16
CA THR A 43 84.84 -5.84 5.18
C THR A 43 83.91 -7.06 5.03
N PHE A 44 83.05 -7.27 6.02
CA PHE A 44 82.01 -8.30 6.00
C PHE A 44 81.16 -8.19 4.72
N GLU A 45 81.17 -9.24 3.89
CA GLU A 45 80.21 -9.36 2.80
C GLU A 45 78.77 -9.35 3.37
N PRO A 46 77.81 -8.67 2.71
CA PRO A 46 76.45 -8.56 3.22
C PRO A 46 75.77 -9.93 3.31
N ILE A 47 75.58 -10.41 4.54
CA ILE A 47 75.10 -11.76 4.84
C ILE A 47 73.80 -12.04 4.06
N LYS A 48 73.86 -13.04 3.18
CA LYS A 48 72.69 -13.51 2.41
C LYS A 48 71.79 -14.36 3.28
N ILE A 49 71.03 -13.69 4.15
CA ILE A 49 69.94 -14.30 4.93
C ILE A 49 68.88 -14.81 3.96
N ASP A 50 68.75 -16.14 3.91
CA ASP A 50 67.86 -16.89 3.03
C ASP A 50 66.71 -17.48 3.88
N VAL A 51 65.55 -16.81 3.85
CA VAL A 51 64.44 -17.07 4.77
C VAL A 51 63.55 -18.19 4.23
N LYS A 52 64.01 -19.44 4.39
CA LYS A 52 63.41 -20.64 3.76
C LYS A 52 62.04 -21.09 4.27
N GLY A 53 61.49 -20.45 5.32
CA GLY A 53 60.22 -20.87 5.92
C GLY A 53 59.44 -19.71 6.55
N ALA A 54 58.11 -19.75 6.43
CA ALA A 54 57.22 -18.70 6.89
C ALA A 54 57.30 -18.47 8.41
N GLN A 55 57.41 -19.54 9.22
CA GLN A 55 57.61 -19.45 10.67
C GLN A 55 58.87 -18.63 11.02
N THR A 56 59.98 -18.88 10.31
CA THR A 56 61.23 -18.13 10.47
C THR A 56 61.03 -16.66 10.08
N ALA A 57 60.33 -16.40 8.97
CA ALA A 57 60.04 -15.03 8.53
C ALA A 57 59.20 -14.25 9.56
N VAL A 58 58.18 -14.87 10.17
CA VAL A 58 57.38 -14.24 11.25
C VAL A 58 58.23 -13.95 12.49
N VAL A 59 59.16 -14.83 12.86
CA VAL A 59 60.10 -14.55 13.97
C VAL A 59 61.05 -13.39 13.61
N CYS A 60 61.53 -13.34 12.35
CA CYS A 60 62.38 -12.26 11.85
C CYS A 60 61.70 -10.87 11.86
N LEU A 61 60.37 -10.78 11.87
CA LEU A 61 59.65 -9.50 12.04
C LEU A 61 59.89 -8.81 13.40
N ARG A 62 60.50 -9.51 14.37
CA ARG A 62 60.87 -8.95 15.69
C ARG A 62 62.33 -8.50 15.76
N SER A 63 63.04 -8.46 14.63
CA SER A 63 64.41 -7.99 14.55
C SER A 63 64.50 -6.45 14.61
N THR A 64 65.59 -5.93 15.17
CA THR A 64 65.99 -4.52 15.07
C THR A 64 66.70 -4.21 13.75
N GLU A 65 67.15 -5.23 13.02
CA GLU A 65 67.96 -5.07 11.81
C GLU A 65 67.06 -4.80 10.59
N GLU A 66 67.17 -3.61 10.00
CA GLU A 66 66.32 -3.22 8.87
C GLU A 66 66.42 -4.19 7.68
N ASN A 67 67.63 -4.68 7.39
CA ASN A 67 67.88 -5.66 6.34
C ASN A 67 67.22 -7.03 6.60
N VAL A 68 66.94 -7.37 7.86
CA VAL A 68 66.18 -8.57 8.25
C VAL A 68 64.70 -8.32 8.05
N LEU A 69 64.18 -7.17 8.49
CA LEU A 69 62.77 -6.78 8.36
C LEU A 69 62.32 -6.70 6.89
N ILE A 70 63.12 -6.06 6.02
CA ILE A 70 62.85 -5.95 4.57
C ILE A 70 62.70 -7.36 3.95
N ARG A 71 63.67 -8.25 4.20
CA ARG A 71 63.68 -9.62 3.68
C ARG A 71 62.55 -10.49 4.27
N ALA A 72 62.22 -10.29 5.54
CA ALA A 72 61.13 -11.00 6.20
C ALA A 72 59.78 -10.63 5.56
N CYS A 73 59.49 -9.33 5.38
CA CYS A 73 58.28 -8.90 4.69
C CYS A 73 58.24 -9.35 3.22
N ASP A 74 59.35 -9.29 2.47
CA ASP A 74 59.43 -9.82 1.09
C ASP A 74 59.11 -11.32 1.02
N ALA A 75 59.61 -12.11 1.97
CA ALA A 75 59.37 -13.55 2.05
C ALA A 75 57.91 -13.87 2.44
N LEU A 76 57.35 -13.10 3.38
CA LEU A 76 55.96 -13.23 3.81
C LEU A 76 54.97 -12.81 2.73
N PHE A 77 55.27 -11.77 1.94
CA PHE A 77 54.47 -11.38 0.78
C PHE A 77 54.37 -12.53 -0.22
N LYS A 78 55.51 -13.07 -0.66
CA LYS A 78 55.63 -14.22 -1.57
C LYS A 78 55.11 -15.55 -0.99
N PHE A 79 54.74 -15.57 0.29
CA PHE A 79 54.08 -16.70 0.95
C PHE A 79 52.56 -16.49 1.00
N ALA A 80 52.11 -15.32 1.48
CA ALA A 80 50.70 -14.93 1.60
C ALA A 80 49.97 -14.88 0.25
N ASP A 81 50.65 -14.41 -0.80
CA ASP A 81 50.09 -14.28 -2.15
C ASP A 81 49.66 -15.64 -2.76
N LYS A 82 50.38 -16.72 -2.42
CA LYS A 82 50.20 -18.05 -3.03
C LYS A 82 48.89 -18.76 -2.68
N SER A 83 48.28 -18.49 -1.52
CA SER A 83 47.00 -19.10 -1.13
C SER A 83 46.35 -18.40 0.07
N ASP A 84 45.03 -18.49 0.16
CA ASP A 84 44.28 -18.02 1.33
C ASP A 84 44.65 -18.79 2.61
N ALA A 85 44.95 -20.09 2.50
CA ALA A 85 45.45 -20.89 3.62
C ALA A 85 46.78 -20.35 4.18
N ASN A 86 47.68 -19.85 3.32
CA ASN A 86 48.92 -19.22 3.75
C ASN A 86 48.66 -17.90 4.49
N LYS A 87 47.68 -17.11 4.05
CA LYS A 87 47.26 -15.86 4.74
C LYS A 87 46.74 -16.16 6.13
N LEU A 88 45.87 -17.18 6.26
CA LEU A 88 45.35 -17.62 7.56
C LEU A 88 46.47 -18.13 8.47
N LEU A 89 47.40 -18.94 7.96
CA LEU A 89 48.56 -19.43 8.73
C LEU A 89 49.46 -18.27 9.22
N LEU A 90 49.67 -17.21 8.41
CA LEU A 90 50.39 -16.01 8.89
C LEU A 90 49.67 -15.32 10.05
N HIS A 91 48.34 -15.27 10.02
CA HIS A 91 47.53 -14.73 11.11
C HIS A 91 47.61 -15.59 12.37
N GLU A 92 47.49 -16.92 12.24
CA GLU A 92 47.61 -17.88 13.34
C GLU A 92 49.01 -17.88 13.98
N MET A 93 50.07 -17.64 13.21
CA MET A 93 51.43 -17.42 13.71
C MET A 93 51.63 -16.06 14.42
N GLY A 94 50.61 -15.20 14.50
CA GLY A 94 50.67 -13.90 15.16
C GLY A 94 51.40 -12.81 14.35
N ALA A 95 51.52 -12.96 13.02
CA ALA A 95 52.21 -11.99 12.18
C ALA A 95 51.44 -10.66 12.07
N THR A 96 50.10 -10.68 12.12
CA THR A 96 49.21 -9.55 11.80
C THR A 96 49.55 -8.29 12.60
N ASP A 97 49.72 -8.40 13.91
CA ASP A 97 49.97 -7.24 14.79
C ASP A 97 51.38 -6.68 14.62
N THR A 98 52.35 -7.58 14.36
CA THR A 98 53.74 -7.17 14.11
C THR A 98 53.85 -6.47 12.76
N LEU A 99 53.17 -6.97 11.74
CA LEU A 99 53.05 -6.32 10.43
C LEU A 99 52.35 -4.96 10.54
N PHE A 100 51.25 -4.85 11.29
CA PHE A 100 50.59 -3.57 11.53
C PHE A 100 51.54 -2.54 12.16
N SER A 101 52.29 -2.94 13.19
CA SER A 101 53.32 -2.08 13.80
C SER A 101 54.40 -1.67 12.80
N LEU A 102 54.84 -2.57 11.92
CA LEU A 102 55.83 -2.27 10.88
C LEU A 102 55.31 -1.36 9.77
N THR A 103 53.99 -1.24 9.57
CA THR A 103 53.41 -0.19 8.68
C THR A 103 53.59 1.23 9.24
N GLN A 104 54.00 1.38 10.51
CA GLN A 104 54.29 2.67 11.14
C GLN A 104 55.79 3.00 11.15
N HIS A 105 56.66 2.07 10.73
CA HIS A 105 58.13 2.19 10.77
C HIS A 105 58.67 3.38 9.96
N ASP A 106 59.75 4.03 10.42
CA ASP A 106 60.30 5.23 9.78
C ASP A 106 60.86 4.95 8.38
N ASN A 107 61.65 3.88 8.23
CA ASN A 107 62.18 3.46 6.93
C ASN A 107 61.05 3.12 5.93
N PRO A 108 61.00 3.80 4.75
CA PRO A 108 59.90 3.66 3.80
C PRO A 108 59.82 2.28 3.15
N ILE A 109 60.95 1.57 3.00
CA ILE A 109 61.00 0.23 2.39
C ILE A 109 60.34 -0.79 3.33
N ILE A 110 60.59 -0.68 4.64
CA ILE A 110 59.94 -1.53 5.65
C ILE A 110 58.46 -1.21 5.73
N LYS A 111 58.10 0.07 5.80
CA LYS A 111 56.71 0.55 5.80
C LYS A 111 55.92 0.01 4.60
N ARG A 112 56.45 0.15 3.39
CA ARG A 112 55.86 -0.38 2.15
C ARG A 112 55.72 -1.90 2.21
N ASN A 113 56.82 -2.63 2.43
CA ASN A 113 56.81 -4.08 2.40
C ASN A 113 55.87 -4.67 3.49
N ALA A 114 55.79 -4.06 4.67
CA ALA A 114 54.83 -4.45 5.70
C ALA A 114 53.37 -4.15 5.28
N THR A 115 53.13 -2.98 4.67
CA THR A 115 51.81 -2.58 4.15
C THR A 115 51.34 -3.53 3.04
N MET A 116 52.25 -4.01 2.18
CA MET A 116 51.94 -5.00 1.14
C MET A 116 51.41 -6.31 1.73
N VAL A 117 52.12 -6.89 2.73
CA VAL A 117 51.64 -8.11 3.40
C VAL A 117 50.34 -7.86 4.17
N PHE A 118 50.25 -6.75 4.92
CA PHE A 118 49.06 -6.41 5.71
C PHE A 118 47.82 -6.18 4.82
N GLY A 119 48.02 -5.54 3.65
CA GLY A 119 47.03 -5.41 2.59
C GLY A 119 46.54 -6.77 2.08
N LEU A 120 47.45 -7.67 1.66
CA LEU A 120 47.09 -9.02 1.22
C LEU A 120 46.29 -9.79 2.28
N LEU A 121 46.67 -9.72 3.56
CA LEU A 121 45.95 -10.42 4.64
C LEU A 121 44.47 -9.99 4.76
N SER A 122 44.13 -8.75 4.41
CA SER A 122 42.73 -8.27 4.41
C SER A 122 41.83 -8.98 3.39
N SER A 123 42.38 -9.67 2.38
CA SER A 123 41.60 -10.44 1.42
C SER A 123 40.93 -11.68 2.04
N HIS A 124 41.43 -12.19 3.18
CA HIS A 124 40.84 -13.33 3.88
C HIS A 124 39.63 -12.95 4.77
N PRO A 125 38.48 -13.66 4.71
CA PRO A 125 37.28 -13.33 5.50
C PRO A 125 37.50 -13.26 7.01
N ASP A 126 38.16 -14.26 7.59
CA ASP A 126 38.33 -14.35 9.05
C ASP A 126 39.33 -13.32 9.58
N ILE A 127 40.37 -13.03 8.81
CA ILE A 127 41.33 -11.97 9.16
C ILE A 127 40.63 -10.60 9.11
N ARG A 128 39.66 -10.36 8.20
CA ARG A 128 38.79 -9.16 8.30
C ARG A 128 37.92 -9.14 9.56
N GLN A 129 37.55 -10.27 10.15
CA GLN A 129 36.85 -10.30 11.44
C GLN A 129 37.79 -9.96 12.61
N TYR A 130 39.06 -10.32 12.51
CA TYR A 130 40.09 -9.90 13.46
C TYR A 130 40.44 -8.42 13.32
N LEU A 131 40.77 -7.95 12.11
CA LEU A 131 41.17 -6.57 11.81
C LEU A 131 40.11 -5.54 12.23
N ARG A 132 38.81 -5.87 12.13
CA ARG A 132 37.71 -5.02 12.63
C ARG A 132 37.68 -4.81 14.15
N LYS A 133 38.52 -5.50 14.92
CA LYS A 133 38.70 -5.32 16.38
C LYS A 133 39.89 -4.43 16.73
N ILE A 134 40.75 -4.11 15.76
CA ILE A 134 41.93 -3.25 15.92
C ILE A 134 41.60 -1.88 15.32
N ASP A 135 41.97 -0.79 16.00
CA ASP A 135 41.82 0.56 15.45
C ASP A 135 42.92 0.88 14.42
N CYS A 136 42.89 0.15 13.31
CA CYS A 136 43.84 0.24 12.22
C CYS A 136 43.36 1.16 11.09
N ILE A 137 42.05 1.43 11.00
CA ILE A 137 41.44 2.25 9.94
C ILE A 137 42.08 3.66 9.82
N PRO A 138 42.33 4.42 10.90
CA PRO A 138 42.93 5.76 10.79
C PRO A 138 44.33 5.71 10.15
N HIS A 139 45.15 4.73 10.53
CA HIS A 139 46.49 4.56 9.98
C HIS A 139 46.48 4.08 8.53
N MET A 140 45.56 3.18 8.17
CA MET A 140 45.40 2.77 6.77
C MET A 140 44.90 3.91 5.86
N ILE A 141 44.33 4.98 6.42
CA ILE A 141 43.97 6.21 5.69
C ILE A 141 45.14 7.20 5.63
N THR A 142 45.96 7.35 6.69
CA THR A 142 47.18 8.20 6.61
C THR A 142 48.21 7.63 5.64
N LEU A 143 48.27 6.29 5.48
CA LEU A 143 49.08 5.62 4.46
C LEU A 143 48.69 5.97 3.01
N LEU A 144 47.62 6.75 2.79
CA LEU A 144 47.26 7.31 1.48
C LEU A 144 47.87 8.70 1.21
N SER A 145 48.80 9.17 2.05
CA SER A 145 49.53 10.43 1.85
C SER A 145 50.24 10.47 0.48
N PRO A 146 50.30 11.63 -0.22
CA PRO A 146 51.12 11.77 -1.43
C PRO A 146 52.63 11.68 -1.15
N GLU A 147 53.04 11.59 0.12
CA GLU A 147 54.42 11.41 0.58
C GLU A 147 54.88 9.94 0.53
N HIS A 148 54.06 9.01 0.04
CA HIS A 148 54.32 7.57 0.06
C HIS A 148 54.40 6.97 -1.34
N GLU A 149 55.22 5.91 -1.49
CA GLU A 149 55.38 5.18 -2.75
C GLU A 149 54.04 4.60 -3.24
N ALA A 150 53.87 4.50 -4.57
CA ALA A 150 52.64 4.00 -5.19
C ALA A 150 52.21 2.62 -4.65
N LEU A 151 53.16 1.71 -4.42
CA LEU A 151 52.93 0.39 -3.79
C LEU A 151 52.38 0.49 -2.35
N THR A 152 52.76 1.51 -1.58
CA THR A 152 52.18 1.73 -0.24
C THR A 152 50.73 2.18 -0.37
N ASN A 153 50.45 3.11 -1.28
CA ASN A 153 49.08 3.58 -1.57
C ASN A 153 48.21 2.42 -2.09
N GLU A 154 48.71 1.63 -3.05
CA GLU A 154 48.01 0.49 -3.66
C GLU A 154 47.52 -0.50 -2.59
N TYR A 155 48.43 -1.00 -1.74
CA TYR A 155 48.09 -2.02 -0.75
C TYR A 155 47.31 -1.45 0.45
N ALA A 156 47.46 -0.17 0.77
CA ALA A 156 46.60 0.51 1.74
C ALA A 156 45.16 0.69 1.21
N VAL A 157 44.97 1.01 -0.07
CA VAL A 157 43.64 1.04 -0.69
C VAL A 157 43.07 -0.36 -0.90
N PHE A 158 43.87 -1.35 -1.30
CA PHE A 158 43.46 -2.76 -1.39
C PHE A 158 42.90 -3.24 -0.04
N TRP A 159 43.53 -2.84 1.07
CA TRP A 159 43.02 -3.08 2.42
C TRP A 159 41.65 -2.43 2.65
N LEU A 160 41.51 -1.12 2.33
CA LEU A 160 40.25 -0.38 2.47
C LEU A 160 39.12 -0.98 1.61
N ARG A 161 39.41 -1.38 0.36
CA ARG A 161 38.50 -2.08 -0.58
C ARG A 161 37.89 -3.32 0.07
N HIS A 162 38.73 -4.16 0.67
CA HIS A 162 38.31 -5.40 1.32
C HIS A 162 37.58 -5.14 2.66
N MET A 163 37.98 -4.13 3.43
CA MET A 163 37.32 -3.75 4.68
C MET A 163 35.96 -3.08 4.45
N CYS A 164 35.77 -2.39 3.32
CA CYS A 164 34.48 -1.98 2.76
C CYS A 164 33.60 -3.16 2.26
N SER A 165 33.75 -4.35 2.85
CA SER A 165 32.80 -5.47 2.72
C SER A 165 31.63 -5.41 3.71
N ASN A 166 31.77 -4.70 4.85
CA ASN A 166 30.71 -4.53 5.85
C ASN A 166 30.20 -3.08 5.92
N PHE A 167 28.89 -2.89 6.12
CA PHE A 167 28.27 -1.55 6.22
C PHE A 167 28.84 -0.68 7.34
N SER A 168 29.07 -1.22 8.55
CA SER A 168 29.61 -0.41 9.66
C SER A 168 31.06 0.04 9.41
N THR A 169 31.85 -0.80 8.74
CA THR A 169 33.22 -0.47 8.36
C THR A 169 33.25 0.56 7.23
N LYS A 170 32.33 0.50 6.25
CA LYS A 170 32.16 1.55 5.23
C LYS A 170 31.83 2.91 5.87
N THR A 171 30.88 2.98 6.80
CA THR A 171 30.50 4.26 7.42
C THR A 171 31.62 4.84 8.29
N GLN A 172 32.35 4.00 9.05
CA GLN A 172 33.54 4.42 9.78
C GLN A 172 34.63 4.97 8.85
N ILE A 173 34.98 4.23 7.80
CA ILE A 173 35.96 4.64 6.77
C ILE A 173 35.54 5.97 6.10
N THR A 174 34.26 6.13 5.77
CA THR A 174 33.73 7.34 5.13
C THR A 174 33.78 8.55 6.07
N SER A 175 33.48 8.37 7.36
CA SER A 175 33.55 9.45 8.38
C SER A 175 34.97 9.99 8.64
N GLN A 176 36.01 9.28 8.19
CA GLN A 176 37.41 9.68 8.31
C GLN A 176 37.95 10.37 7.04
N ASN A 177 37.04 10.96 6.23
CA ASN A 177 37.34 11.77 5.04
C ASN A 177 38.13 11.04 3.93
N VAL A 178 38.11 9.69 3.91
CA VAL A 178 38.87 8.85 2.96
C VAL A 178 38.63 9.18 1.48
N LEU A 179 37.47 9.76 1.15
CA LEU A 179 37.13 10.11 -0.23
C LEU A 179 38.10 11.14 -0.81
N GLN A 180 38.64 12.06 -0.01
CA GLN A 180 39.57 13.08 -0.53
C GLN A 180 40.91 12.46 -0.99
N PRO A 181 41.58 11.59 -0.20
CA PRO A 181 42.67 10.76 -0.72
C PRO A 181 42.29 9.90 -1.94
N LEU A 182 41.15 9.20 -1.92
CA LEU A 182 40.75 8.32 -3.04
C LEU A 182 40.52 9.11 -4.34
N ILE A 183 39.93 10.30 -4.28
CA ILE A 183 39.75 11.21 -5.43
C ILE A 183 41.10 11.67 -5.99
N ARG A 184 42.14 11.81 -5.16
CA ARG A 184 43.51 12.06 -5.65
C ARG A 184 44.07 10.83 -6.37
N LEU A 185 44.02 9.66 -5.72
CA LEU A 185 44.62 8.41 -6.20
C LEU A 185 44.06 7.97 -7.56
N ILE A 186 42.77 8.18 -7.85
CA ILE A 186 42.19 7.86 -9.18
C ILE A 186 42.69 8.76 -10.32
N ASN A 187 43.44 9.82 -10.03
CA ASN A 187 44.12 10.65 -11.02
C ASN A 187 45.63 10.34 -11.16
N GLU A 188 46.21 9.48 -10.31
CA GLU A 188 47.61 9.06 -10.40
C GLU A 188 47.81 8.10 -11.60
N ASN A 189 49.04 7.94 -12.10
CA ASN A 189 49.28 7.20 -13.36
C ASN A 189 49.11 5.68 -13.23
N ASP A 190 49.24 5.13 -12.02
CA ASP A 190 49.29 3.70 -11.76
C ASP A 190 47.91 2.99 -11.92
N PRO A 191 47.80 1.90 -12.71
CA PRO A 191 46.53 1.21 -12.93
C PRO A 191 45.96 0.50 -11.70
N ASP A 192 46.81 -0.09 -10.86
CA ASP A 192 46.38 -0.89 -9.72
C ASP A 192 45.96 0.00 -8.53
N VAL A 193 46.66 1.11 -8.32
CA VAL A 193 46.22 2.21 -7.43
C VAL A 193 44.87 2.75 -7.89
N LYS A 194 44.69 3.03 -9.19
CA LYS A 194 43.41 3.48 -9.76
C LYS A 194 42.30 2.46 -9.54
N PHE A 195 42.51 1.20 -9.93
CA PHE A 195 41.50 0.15 -9.86
C PHE A 195 41.06 -0.12 -8.43
N ASN A 196 42.00 -0.21 -7.48
CA ASN A 196 41.68 -0.37 -6.07
C ASN A 196 40.96 0.87 -5.51
N SER A 197 41.33 2.09 -5.94
CA SER A 197 40.70 3.33 -5.47
C SER A 197 39.26 3.49 -5.99
N LEU A 198 39.04 3.28 -7.28
CA LEU A 198 37.71 3.22 -7.88
C LEU A 198 36.86 2.11 -7.25
N SER A 199 37.44 0.92 -7.01
CA SER A 199 36.74 -0.18 -6.35
C SER A 199 36.39 0.12 -4.89
N THR A 200 37.19 0.94 -4.20
CA THR A 200 36.88 1.37 -2.83
C THR A 200 35.75 2.39 -2.84
N ILE A 201 35.78 3.36 -3.77
CA ILE A 201 34.70 4.32 -3.99
C ILE A 201 33.39 3.60 -4.36
N ASP A 202 33.39 2.67 -5.31
CA ASP A 202 32.20 1.90 -5.71
C ASP A 202 31.48 1.26 -4.52
N ARG A 203 32.25 0.62 -3.63
CA ARG A 203 31.73 -0.03 -2.43
C ARG A 203 31.23 0.97 -1.38
N ILE A 204 31.86 2.14 -1.28
CA ILE A 204 31.40 3.24 -0.43
C ILE A 204 30.09 3.84 -0.96
N LEU A 205 29.93 3.98 -2.29
CA LEU A 205 28.72 4.49 -2.96
C LEU A 205 27.48 3.59 -2.80
N ASP A 206 27.59 2.41 -2.18
CA ASP A 206 26.41 1.66 -1.72
C ASP A 206 25.65 2.45 -0.63
N ASP A 207 26.33 3.27 0.18
CA ASP A 207 25.70 4.27 1.05
C ASP A 207 25.23 5.49 0.21
N TYR A 208 24.01 5.95 0.47
CA TYR A 208 23.43 7.12 -0.17
C TYR A 208 24.11 8.41 0.27
N ASN A 209 24.55 8.53 1.53
CA ASN A 209 25.19 9.74 2.05
C ASN A 209 26.52 10.02 1.33
N ALA A 210 27.30 8.96 1.07
CA ALA A 210 28.56 9.07 0.35
C ALA A 210 28.41 9.58 -1.10
N ARG A 211 27.24 9.38 -1.74
CA ARG A 211 26.95 9.91 -3.08
C ARG A 211 26.86 11.45 -3.10
N SER A 212 26.38 12.03 -2.01
CA SER A 212 26.35 13.49 -1.82
C SER A 212 27.73 14.04 -1.40
N LEU A 213 28.42 13.37 -0.48
CA LEU A 213 29.78 13.77 -0.10
C LEU A 213 30.76 13.74 -1.28
N LEU A 214 30.69 12.72 -2.14
CA LEU A 214 31.54 12.64 -3.35
C LEU A 214 31.28 13.80 -4.33
N ARG A 215 30.01 14.26 -4.46
CA ARG A 215 29.66 15.46 -5.24
C ARG A 215 30.27 16.71 -4.63
N GLU A 216 30.15 16.89 -3.32
CA GLU A 216 30.68 18.06 -2.58
C GLU A 216 32.21 18.15 -2.63
N LEU A 217 32.90 17.01 -2.75
CA LEU A 217 34.35 16.93 -2.98
C LEU A 217 34.75 16.99 -4.47
N ASN A 218 33.82 17.29 -5.38
CA ASN A 218 33.98 17.30 -6.85
C ASN A 218 34.52 15.98 -7.45
N GLY A 219 34.34 14.85 -6.76
CA GLY A 219 34.91 13.55 -7.15
C GLY A 219 34.23 12.88 -8.36
N ILE A 220 33.11 13.42 -8.86
CA ILE A 220 32.37 12.87 -10.00
C ILE A 220 33.19 13.01 -11.31
N GLU A 221 33.80 14.17 -11.55
CA GLU A 221 34.58 14.38 -12.79
C GLU A 221 35.87 13.53 -12.84
N PRO A 222 36.68 13.41 -11.77
CA PRO A 222 37.75 12.41 -11.67
C PRO A 222 37.35 10.96 -12.01
N ILE A 223 36.15 10.52 -11.60
CA ILE A 223 35.63 9.19 -11.96
C ILE A 223 35.30 9.14 -13.46
N LEU A 224 34.54 10.11 -13.97
CA LEU A 224 34.19 10.23 -15.40
C LEU A 224 35.43 10.29 -16.30
N ASN A 225 36.48 10.99 -15.86
CA ASN A 225 37.77 11.12 -16.56
C ASN A 225 38.52 9.78 -16.71
N ASN A 226 38.12 8.72 -15.99
CA ASN A 226 38.68 7.37 -16.11
C ASN A 226 37.89 6.45 -17.09
N LEU A 227 36.81 6.91 -17.73
CA LEU A 227 36.18 6.18 -18.85
C LEU A 227 37.14 5.92 -20.03
N LYS A 228 38.15 6.78 -20.21
CA LYS A 228 39.18 6.67 -21.26
C LYS A 228 40.28 5.65 -20.97
N SER A 229 40.12 4.79 -19.96
CA SER A 229 41.17 3.87 -19.53
C SER A 229 41.23 2.61 -20.41
N ASP A 230 42.42 2.22 -20.83
CA ASP A 230 42.68 1.04 -21.66
C ASP A 230 42.42 -0.31 -20.92
N TYR A 231 42.08 -0.25 -19.63
CA TYR A 231 41.83 -1.41 -18.77
C TYR A 231 40.31 -1.61 -18.56
N PRO A 232 39.68 -2.67 -19.11
CA PRO A 232 38.23 -2.89 -19.00
C PRO A 232 37.72 -2.94 -17.55
N GLN A 233 38.53 -3.47 -16.62
CA GLN A 233 38.21 -3.53 -15.18
C GLN A 233 38.07 -2.14 -14.55
N ILE A 234 38.84 -1.15 -15.03
CA ILE A 234 38.75 0.25 -14.60
C ILE A 234 37.47 0.87 -15.16
N THR A 235 37.20 0.73 -16.46
CA THR A 235 36.04 1.36 -17.10
C THR A 235 34.72 0.74 -16.64
N GLU A 236 34.67 -0.58 -16.40
CA GLU A 236 33.54 -1.25 -15.73
C GLU A 236 33.27 -0.66 -14.34
N THR A 237 34.32 -0.50 -13.53
CA THR A 237 34.18 0.09 -12.18
C THR A 237 33.74 1.55 -12.25
N VAL A 238 34.20 2.32 -13.24
CA VAL A 238 33.71 3.69 -13.50
C VAL A 238 32.23 3.70 -13.86
N CYS A 239 31.77 2.81 -14.75
CA CYS A 239 30.35 2.70 -15.10
C CYS A 239 29.48 2.32 -13.89
N ASN A 240 29.95 1.40 -13.04
CA ASN A 240 29.26 1.02 -11.79
C ASN A 240 29.18 2.19 -10.79
N CYS A 241 30.26 2.95 -10.60
CA CYS A 241 30.26 4.19 -9.83
C CYS A 241 29.25 5.21 -10.40
N LEU A 242 29.27 5.47 -11.71
CA LEU A 242 28.36 6.41 -12.38
C LEU A 242 26.89 5.96 -12.27
N GLN A 243 26.60 4.65 -12.40
CA GLN A 243 25.27 4.08 -12.19
C GLN A 243 24.76 4.36 -10.78
N LYS A 244 25.59 4.11 -9.75
CA LYS A 244 25.25 4.40 -8.34
C LYS A 244 25.05 5.90 -8.12
N LEU A 245 25.96 6.74 -8.60
CA LEU A 245 25.89 8.20 -8.46
C LEU A 245 24.63 8.78 -9.09
N ALA A 246 24.29 8.38 -10.32
CA ALA A 246 23.13 8.88 -11.06
C ALA A 246 21.76 8.54 -10.43
N THR A 247 21.72 7.76 -9.33
CA THR A 247 20.47 7.59 -8.55
C THR A 247 20.06 8.86 -7.81
N ASP A 248 21.02 9.68 -7.34
CA ASP A 248 20.78 10.98 -6.71
C ASP A 248 20.44 12.02 -7.81
N PRO A 249 19.28 12.72 -7.75
CA PRO A 249 18.93 13.74 -8.73
C PRO A 249 19.98 14.84 -8.89
N ASN A 250 20.59 15.29 -7.79
CA ASN A 250 21.59 16.37 -7.82
C ASN A 250 22.88 15.91 -8.51
N ASN A 251 23.20 14.62 -8.43
CA ASN A 251 24.33 14.04 -9.14
C ASN A 251 24.05 13.91 -10.63
N ARG A 252 22.79 13.70 -11.06
CA ARG A 252 22.43 13.74 -12.50
C ARG A 252 22.68 15.13 -13.08
N THR A 253 22.26 16.18 -12.38
CA THR A 253 22.55 17.58 -12.74
C THR A 253 24.05 17.81 -12.93
N VAL A 254 24.88 17.45 -11.95
CA VAL A 254 26.34 17.63 -12.05
C VAL A 254 26.95 16.77 -13.17
N ILE A 255 26.52 15.51 -13.36
CA ILE A 255 27.00 14.65 -14.46
C ILE A 255 26.62 15.25 -15.83
N ARG A 256 25.44 15.87 -15.96
CA ARG A 256 25.02 16.59 -17.16
C ARG A 256 25.87 17.85 -17.40
N GLU A 257 26.15 18.62 -16.36
CA GLU A 257 26.93 19.87 -16.45
C GLU A 257 28.40 19.66 -16.84
N ILE A 258 29.03 18.55 -16.42
CA ILE A 258 30.40 18.19 -16.81
C ILE A 258 30.49 17.43 -18.16
N GLY A 259 29.43 17.45 -18.97
CA GLY A 259 29.38 16.78 -20.28
C GLY A 259 29.42 15.25 -20.20
N GLY A 260 28.98 14.66 -19.08
CA GLY A 260 29.09 13.23 -18.83
C GLY A 260 28.26 12.34 -19.75
N LEU A 261 27.10 12.83 -20.23
CA LEU A 261 26.25 12.05 -21.14
C LEU A 261 26.93 11.84 -22.50
N ASP A 262 27.48 12.89 -23.10
CA ASP A 262 28.18 12.80 -24.38
C ASP A 262 29.39 11.86 -24.28
N ARG A 263 30.20 12.03 -23.24
CA ARG A 263 31.38 11.18 -22.98
C ARG A 263 31.01 9.70 -22.76
N MET A 264 29.83 9.41 -22.21
CA MET A 264 29.31 8.05 -22.05
C MET A 264 28.72 7.48 -23.34
N ILE A 265 28.12 8.33 -24.19
CA ILE A 265 27.62 7.97 -25.54
C ILE A 265 28.79 7.68 -26.49
N ASP A 266 29.83 8.51 -26.47
CA ASP A 266 31.08 8.31 -27.21
C ASP A 266 31.77 7.01 -26.77
N PHE A 267 31.84 6.75 -25.46
CA PHE A 267 32.41 5.52 -24.91
C PHE A 267 31.70 4.25 -25.42
N ILE A 268 30.36 4.25 -25.51
CA ILE A 268 29.62 3.14 -26.15
C ILE A 268 29.56 3.27 -27.69
N GLY A 269 30.09 4.34 -28.27
CA GLY A 269 30.38 4.45 -29.70
C GLY A 269 31.51 3.50 -30.13
N LEU A 270 32.48 3.27 -29.24
CA LEU A 270 33.68 2.46 -29.50
C LEU A 270 33.36 0.95 -29.64
N ASP A 271 34.06 0.29 -30.57
CA ASP A 271 33.94 -1.15 -30.81
C ASP A 271 34.64 -2.01 -29.74
N GLU A 272 35.62 -1.42 -29.02
CA GLU A 272 36.47 -2.09 -28.02
C GLU A 272 35.78 -2.18 -26.63
N THR A 273 34.74 -1.38 -26.39
CA THR A 273 34.09 -1.24 -25.08
C THR A 273 32.88 -2.16 -24.89
N LYS A 274 32.61 -3.06 -25.83
CA LYS A 274 31.38 -3.89 -25.91
C LYS A 274 31.03 -4.65 -24.63
N ASP A 275 32.04 -5.22 -23.96
CA ASP A 275 31.86 -5.96 -22.70
C ASP A 275 31.34 -5.05 -21.56
N VAL A 276 31.61 -3.74 -21.65
CA VAL A 276 31.24 -2.71 -20.67
C VAL A 276 29.96 -1.95 -21.07
N HIS A 277 29.46 -2.10 -22.32
CA HIS A 277 28.27 -1.39 -22.83
C HIS A 277 27.06 -1.56 -21.91
N VAL A 278 26.84 -2.74 -21.33
CA VAL A 278 25.72 -3.02 -20.40
C VAL A 278 25.80 -2.14 -19.14
N HIS A 279 26.99 -1.98 -18.56
CA HIS A 279 27.20 -1.15 -17.37
C HIS A 279 27.03 0.34 -17.70
N CYS A 280 27.57 0.80 -18.83
CA CYS A 280 27.39 2.20 -19.26
C CYS A 280 25.92 2.52 -19.58
N LEU A 281 25.21 1.63 -20.28
CA LEU A 281 23.77 1.77 -20.56
C LEU A 281 22.93 1.77 -19.29
N ASN A 282 23.28 0.99 -18.27
CA ASN A 282 22.60 1.04 -16.96
C ASN A 282 22.83 2.36 -16.20
N ALA A 283 23.97 3.04 -16.42
CA ALA A 283 24.22 4.37 -15.89
C ALA A 283 23.47 5.46 -16.68
N LEU A 284 23.46 5.40 -18.02
CA LEU A 284 22.62 6.25 -18.88
C LEU A 284 21.13 6.09 -18.54
N ALA A 285 20.67 4.87 -18.26
CA ALA A 285 19.30 4.56 -17.84
C ALA A 285 18.85 5.28 -16.57
N ASN A 286 19.79 5.68 -15.70
CA ASN A 286 19.51 6.52 -14.53
C ASN A 286 19.55 8.01 -14.91
N LEU A 287 20.54 8.44 -15.70
CA LEU A 287 20.68 9.83 -16.15
C LEU A 287 19.43 10.31 -16.90
N LEU A 288 18.88 9.49 -17.80
CA LEU A 288 17.71 9.82 -18.62
C LEU A 288 16.36 9.84 -17.86
N GLU A 289 16.34 9.66 -16.53
CA GLU A 289 15.20 10.04 -15.70
C GLU A 289 15.15 11.55 -15.38
N ASP A 290 16.22 12.29 -15.68
CA ASP A 290 16.17 13.74 -15.88
C ASP A 290 15.65 14.07 -17.29
N THR A 291 14.84 15.13 -17.41
CA THR A 291 14.26 15.57 -18.69
C THR A 291 15.30 16.30 -19.54
N GLU A 292 16.12 17.16 -18.94
CA GLU A 292 17.15 17.93 -19.66
C GLU A 292 18.24 17.02 -20.24
N CYS A 293 18.49 15.88 -19.58
CA CYS A 293 19.32 14.80 -20.10
C CYS A 293 18.78 14.19 -21.41
N LEU A 294 17.46 14.09 -21.61
CA LEU A 294 16.92 13.54 -22.86
C LEU A 294 17.03 14.53 -24.02
N ASP A 295 16.72 15.80 -23.77
CA ASP A 295 16.82 16.88 -24.78
C ASP A 295 18.26 16.98 -25.33
N LEU A 296 19.27 16.86 -24.46
CA LEU A 296 20.69 16.86 -24.83
C LEU A 296 21.07 15.66 -25.71
N ILE A 297 20.63 14.44 -25.39
CA ILE A 297 20.94 13.27 -26.22
C ILE A 297 20.13 13.24 -27.52
N GLN A 298 19.02 13.99 -27.60
CA GLN A 298 18.31 14.22 -28.85
C GLN A 298 19.08 15.19 -29.76
N SER A 299 19.61 16.31 -29.23
CA SER A 299 20.43 17.24 -30.03
C SER A 299 21.75 16.62 -30.49
N ASN A 300 22.37 15.80 -29.65
CA ASN A 300 23.72 15.26 -29.87
C ASN A 300 23.70 13.86 -30.53
N GLY A 301 22.54 13.39 -30.99
CA GLY A 301 22.39 12.12 -31.72
C GLY A 301 22.48 10.84 -30.87
N GLY A 302 22.78 10.94 -29.57
CA GLY A 302 22.80 9.81 -28.64
C GLY A 302 21.49 9.01 -28.58
N LEU A 303 20.34 9.68 -28.79
CA LEU A 303 19.04 9.02 -28.90
C LEU A 303 19.00 8.02 -30.07
N LYS A 304 19.56 8.39 -31.24
CA LYS A 304 19.70 7.48 -32.38
C LYS A 304 20.63 6.31 -32.07
N ARG A 305 21.71 6.53 -31.31
CA ARG A 305 22.62 5.46 -30.87
C ARG A 305 21.94 4.47 -29.92
N LEU A 306 21.08 4.94 -29.00
CA LEU A 306 20.25 4.06 -28.16
C LEU A 306 19.25 3.24 -28.98
N MET A 307 18.63 3.84 -30.01
CA MET A 307 17.73 3.10 -30.92
C MET A 307 18.48 2.02 -31.74
N GLN A 308 19.71 2.29 -32.19
CA GLN A 308 20.57 1.28 -32.81
C GLN A 308 20.91 0.13 -31.85
N PHE A 309 21.16 0.40 -30.56
CA PHE A 309 21.40 -0.67 -29.59
C PHE A 309 20.18 -1.57 -29.32
N VAL A 310 18.97 -1.06 -29.53
CA VAL A 310 17.73 -1.86 -29.53
C VAL A 310 17.64 -2.69 -30.82
N GLN A 311 17.80 -2.05 -31.97
CA GLN A 311 17.49 -2.64 -33.29
C GLN A 311 18.58 -3.58 -33.82
N ASP A 312 19.84 -3.17 -33.74
CA ASP A 312 20.96 -3.75 -34.50
C ASP A 312 21.95 -4.57 -33.65
N SER A 313 21.82 -4.54 -32.31
CA SER A 313 22.80 -5.18 -31.43
C SER A 313 22.66 -6.70 -31.39
N ALA A 314 23.72 -7.40 -31.80
CA ALA A 314 23.83 -8.86 -31.72
C ALA A 314 23.99 -9.41 -30.28
N LEU A 315 24.05 -8.55 -29.25
CA LEU A 315 24.20 -8.95 -27.85
C LEU A 315 22.88 -8.72 -27.08
N PRO A 316 22.14 -9.79 -26.71
CA PRO A 316 20.86 -9.65 -26.00
C PRO A 316 20.93 -8.84 -24.69
N ALA A 317 22.05 -8.93 -23.97
CA ALA A 317 22.26 -8.13 -22.76
C ALA A 317 22.30 -6.62 -23.04
N VAL A 318 22.84 -6.21 -24.20
CA VAL A 318 22.93 -4.82 -24.64
C VAL A 318 21.55 -4.33 -25.13
N GLN A 319 20.84 -5.14 -25.93
CA GLN A 319 19.45 -4.85 -26.32
C GLN A 319 18.55 -4.65 -25.08
N ALA A 320 18.63 -5.56 -24.11
CA ALA A 320 17.87 -5.48 -22.87
C ALA A 320 18.24 -4.24 -22.03
N ALA A 321 19.52 -3.86 -21.97
CA ALA A 321 19.98 -2.66 -21.28
C ALA A 321 19.49 -1.37 -21.96
N ALA A 322 19.56 -1.28 -23.29
CA ALA A 322 19.06 -0.13 -24.05
C ALA A 322 17.53 0.02 -23.94
N ALA A 323 16.79 -1.09 -24.02
CA ALA A 323 15.34 -1.10 -23.78
C ALA A 323 14.98 -0.69 -22.35
N LYS A 324 15.73 -1.16 -21.34
CA LYS A 324 15.59 -0.73 -19.93
C LYS A 324 15.92 0.77 -19.75
N ALA A 325 16.86 1.34 -20.51
CA ALA A 325 17.16 2.77 -20.49
C ALA A 325 16.02 3.62 -21.06
N ILE A 326 15.53 3.27 -22.24
CA ILE A 326 14.38 3.93 -22.89
C ILE A 326 13.13 3.80 -22.01
N GLY A 327 12.86 2.62 -21.44
CA GLY A 327 11.73 2.38 -20.54
C GLY A 327 11.77 3.19 -19.23
N ARG A 328 12.95 3.51 -18.69
CA ARG A 328 13.08 4.44 -17.55
C ARG A 328 12.86 5.89 -17.98
N ALA A 329 13.48 6.29 -19.08
CA ALA A 329 13.32 7.65 -19.61
C ALA A 329 11.85 7.96 -19.94
N ALA A 330 11.12 7.01 -20.53
CA ALA A 330 9.70 7.12 -20.85
C ALA A 330 8.77 7.30 -19.63
N ARG A 331 9.25 7.16 -18.39
CA ARG A 331 8.45 7.43 -17.18
C ARG A 331 7.94 8.88 -17.17
N LYS A 332 8.75 9.84 -17.65
CA LYS A 332 8.35 11.24 -17.82
C LYS A 332 7.39 11.38 -19.02
N PRO A 333 6.20 12.00 -18.88
CA PRO A 333 5.26 12.16 -20.00
C PRO A 333 5.83 12.90 -21.22
N GLN A 334 6.71 13.88 -20.99
CA GLN A 334 7.42 14.63 -22.04
C GLN A 334 8.26 13.69 -22.91
N ASN A 335 9.08 12.86 -22.26
CA ASN A 335 10.02 11.94 -22.89
C ASN A 335 9.32 10.92 -23.81
N ARG A 336 8.09 10.49 -23.46
CA ARG A 336 7.29 9.55 -24.29
C ARG A 336 7.06 10.09 -25.70
N LYS A 337 6.83 11.41 -25.85
CA LYS A 337 6.60 12.03 -27.16
C LYS A 337 7.86 11.95 -28.04
N ILE A 338 9.03 12.24 -27.47
CA ILE A 338 10.33 12.15 -28.13
C ILE A 338 10.63 10.71 -28.59
N PHE A 339 10.30 9.71 -27.77
CA PHE A 339 10.45 8.29 -28.16
C PHE A 339 9.45 7.86 -29.24
N SER A 340 8.20 8.32 -29.19
CA SER A 340 7.18 8.04 -30.21
C SER A 340 7.55 8.66 -31.57
N GLU A 341 8.19 9.83 -31.57
CA GLU A 341 8.78 10.47 -32.75
C GLU A 341 10.02 9.74 -33.32
N GLN A 342 10.44 8.63 -32.71
CA GLN A 342 11.56 7.77 -33.14
C GLN A 342 11.15 6.29 -33.31
N ASP A 343 9.85 6.00 -33.51
CA ASP A 343 9.31 4.63 -33.65
C ASP A 343 9.66 3.69 -32.48
N ALA A 344 9.86 4.21 -31.26
CA ALA A 344 10.35 3.40 -30.14
C ALA A 344 9.39 2.27 -29.76
N GLU A 345 8.07 2.50 -29.81
CA GLU A 345 7.05 1.48 -29.60
C GLU A 345 7.23 0.30 -30.58
N ARG A 346 7.46 0.59 -31.87
CA ARG A 346 7.67 -0.43 -32.91
C ARG A 346 8.96 -1.21 -32.67
N ALA A 347 10.04 -0.51 -32.28
CA ALA A 347 11.31 -1.16 -31.94
C ALA A 347 11.18 -2.09 -30.72
N MET A 348 10.41 -1.72 -29.70
CA MET A 348 10.13 -2.59 -28.55
C MET A 348 9.24 -3.78 -28.93
N ILE A 349 8.27 -3.63 -29.83
CA ILE A 349 7.47 -4.76 -30.34
C ILE A 349 8.36 -5.77 -31.08
N CYS A 350 9.30 -5.30 -31.93
CA CYS A 350 10.29 -6.18 -32.56
C CYS A 350 11.14 -6.95 -31.53
N LEU A 351 11.52 -6.34 -30.40
CA LEU A 351 12.25 -7.05 -29.34
C LEU A 351 11.45 -8.18 -28.66
N LEU A 352 10.11 -8.16 -28.68
CA LEU A 352 9.30 -9.27 -28.17
C LEU A 352 9.46 -10.55 -29.01
N LEU A 353 9.88 -10.41 -30.27
CA LEU A 353 10.15 -11.53 -31.19
C LEU A 353 11.55 -12.14 -30.97
N SER A 354 12.42 -11.53 -30.16
CA SER A 354 13.70 -12.11 -29.75
C SER A 354 13.49 -13.47 -29.08
N GLU A 355 14.47 -14.38 -29.17
CA GLU A 355 14.45 -15.64 -28.43
C GLU A 355 14.76 -15.46 -26.93
N ASN A 356 15.40 -14.35 -26.55
CA ASN A 356 15.90 -14.12 -25.19
C ASN A 356 14.84 -13.49 -24.26
N ASP A 357 14.51 -14.16 -23.17
CA ASP A 357 13.48 -13.70 -22.24
C ASP A 357 13.81 -12.40 -21.50
N GLU A 358 15.08 -12.08 -21.19
CA GLU A 358 15.42 -10.80 -20.55
C GLU A 358 15.31 -9.62 -21.53
N VAL A 359 15.44 -9.87 -22.85
CA VAL A 359 15.11 -8.90 -23.91
C VAL A 359 13.59 -8.70 -23.99
N ARG A 360 12.80 -9.78 -24.04
CA ARG A 360 11.32 -9.71 -24.02
C ARG A 360 10.81 -8.99 -22.77
N ILE A 361 11.35 -9.29 -21.60
CA ILE A 361 11.01 -8.64 -20.32
C ILE A 361 11.34 -7.14 -20.37
N ALA A 362 12.54 -6.77 -20.87
CA ALA A 362 12.91 -5.36 -21.02
C ALA A 362 11.96 -4.59 -21.95
N ALA A 363 11.58 -5.20 -23.07
CA ALA A 363 10.64 -4.64 -24.03
C ALA A 363 9.21 -4.52 -23.46
N CYS A 364 8.69 -5.55 -22.78
CA CYS A 364 7.40 -5.47 -22.06
C CYS A 364 7.41 -4.37 -20.99
N GLN A 365 8.51 -4.20 -20.25
CA GLN A 365 8.66 -3.12 -19.27
C GLN A 365 8.64 -1.73 -19.93
N ALA A 366 9.34 -1.54 -21.06
CA ALA A 366 9.33 -0.29 -21.80
C ALA A 366 7.93 0.01 -22.38
N LEU A 367 7.30 -0.98 -23.04
CA LEU A 367 5.96 -0.88 -23.61
C LEU A 367 4.90 -0.58 -22.55
N ALA A 368 5.01 -1.15 -21.35
CA ALA A 368 4.10 -0.85 -20.24
C ALA A 368 4.14 0.64 -19.84
N VAL A 369 5.34 1.22 -19.74
CA VAL A 369 5.52 2.64 -19.39
C VAL A 369 5.10 3.55 -20.55
N MET A 370 5.43 3.19 -21.80
CA MET A 370 4.96 3.90 -23.00
C MET A 370 3.43 3.91 -23.07
N ALA A 371 2.77 2.77 -22.80
CA ALA A 371 1.32 2.61 -22.80
C ALA A 371 0.58 3.38 -21.69
N GLU A 372 1.26 4.16 -20.83
CA GLU A 372 0.62 5.23 -20.06
C GLU A 372 0.24 6.46 -20.94
N SER A 373 0.79 6.57 -22.15
CA SER A 373 0.44 7.59 -23.16
C SER A 373 -0.67 7.09 -24.08
N MET A 374 -1.73 7.90 -24.28
CA MET A 374 -2.83 7.56 -25.20
C MET A 374 -2.35 7.38 -26.65
N LEU A 375 -1.39 8.20 -27.12
CA LEU A 375 -0.83 8.07 -28.47
C LEU A 375 -0.10 6.73 -28.63
N SER A 376 0.77 6.38 -27.67
CA SER A 376 1.50 5.11 -27.68
C SER A 376 0.57 3.89 -27.59
N ARG A 377 -0.60 3.99 -26.93
CA ARG A 377 -1.61 2.91 -26.96
C ARG A 377 -2.10 2.61 -28.38
N GLU A 378 -2.24 3.64 -29.21
CA GLU A 378 -2.67 3.50 -30.60
C GLU A 378 -1.51 3.05 -31.49
N THR A 379 -0.32 3.63 -31.33
CA THR A 379 0.91 3.19 -32.03
C THR A 379 1.20 1.71 -31.78
N ILE A 380 1.07 1.24 -30.53
CA ILE A 380 1.31 -0.17 -30.16
C ILE A 380 0.27 -1.11 -30.80
N ARG A 381 -1.03 -0.73 -30.80
CA ARG A 381 -2.06 -1.51 -31.51
C ARG A 381 -1.77 -1.56 -33.02
N ASN A 382 -1.48 -0.41 -33.63
CA ASN A 382 -1.28 -0.28 -35.08
C ASN A 382 -0.01 -0.97 -35.61
N ASN A 383 0.82 -1.55 -34.73
CA ASN A 383 2.03 -2.33 -35.06
C ASN A 383 1.93 -3.77 -34.50
N ASP A 384 0.72 -4.35 -34.47
CA ASP A 384 0.42 -5.71 -34.00
C ASP A 384 0.80 -6.03 -32.54
N GLY A 385 1.16 -5.00 -31.75
CA GLY A 385 1.69 -5.17 -30.40
C GLY A 385 0.71 -5.78 -29.41
N ILE A 386 -0.61 -5.65 -29.63
CA ILE A 386 -1.62 -6.33 -28.80
C ILE A 386 -1.55 -7.85 -28.99
N LEU A 387 -1.55 -8.33 -30.24
CA LEU A 387 -1.34 -9.74 -30.56
C LEU A 387 0.00 -10.24 -30.00
N THR A 388 1.09 -9.51 -30.21
CA THR A 388 2.42 -9.91 -29.71
C THR A 388 2.45 -10.01 -28.18
N ILE A 389 1.83 -9.07 -27.45
CA ILE A 389 1.77 -9.10 -25.98
C ILE A 389 0.83 -10.22 -25.48
N VAL A 390 -0.26 -10.53 -26.19
CA VAL A 390 -1.11 -11.71 -25.89
C VAL A 390 -0.35 -13.02 -26.06
N GLN A 391 0.58 -13.12 -27.00
CA GLN A 391 1.50 -14.27 -27.12
C GLN A 391 2.52 -14.34 -25.97
N MET A 392 2.99 -13.19 -25.45
CA MET A 392 3.89 -13.15 -24.29
C MET A 392 3.20 -13.56 -22.99
N MET A 393 1.92 -13.22 -22.80
CA MET A 393 1.11 -13.64 -21.63
C MET A 393 0.92 -15.16 -21.52
N GLN A 394 1.21 -15.92 -22.57
CA GLN A 394 1.10 -17.38 -22.63
C GLN A 394 2.42 -18.13 -22.41
N LYS A 395 3.58 -17.44 -22.28
CA LYS A 395 4.89 -18.09 -22.10
C LYS A 395 5.09 -18.53 -20.66
N ASP A 396 5.76 -19.65 -20.43
CA ASP A 396 5.91 -20.22 -19.07
C ASP A 396 6.59 -19.25 -18.08
N ASN A 397 7.56 -18.46 -18.55
CA ASN A 397 8.35 -17.53 -17.75
C ASN A 397 7.48 -16.56 -16.91
N PRO A 398 7.46 -16.68 -15.57
CA PRO A 398 6.58 -15.86 -14.73
C PRO A 398 6.94 -14.38 -14.69
N ARG A 399 8.16 -13.95 -15.05
CA ARG A 399 8.51 -12.52 -15.18
C ARG A 399 7.99 -11.95 -16.48
N LEU A 400 8.09 -12.71 -17.58
CA LEU A 400 7.55 -12.29 -18.87
C LEU A 400 6.02 -12.10 -18.77
N ARG A 401 5.29 -13.09 -18.23
CA ARG A 401 3.83 -12.99 -18.03
C ARG A 401 3.42 -11.80 -17.17
N GLU A 402 4.13 -11.57 -16.07
CA GLU A 402 3.91 -10.41 -15.18
C GLU A 402 4.00 -9.07 -15.95
N PHE A 403 5.09 -8.85 -16.70
CA PHE A 403 5.29 -7.58 -17.40
C PHE A 403 4.46 -7.44 -18.70
N SER A 404 4.14 -8.53 -19.39
CA SER A 404 3.20 -8.49 -20.52
C SER A 404 1.76 -8.20 -20.05
N THR A 405 1.35 -8.75 -18.91
CA THR A 405 0.02 -8.47 -18.33
C THR A 405 -0.06 -7.03 -17.81
N LEU A 406 1.01 -6.50 -17.19
CA LEU A 406 1.12 -5.08 -16.86
C LEU A 406 0.96 -4.20 -18.12
N ALA A 407 1.68 -4.50 -19.20
CA ALA A 407 1.58 -3.75 -20.46
C ALA A 407 0.13 -3.77 -20.99
N MET A 408 -0.55 -4.92 -20.99
CA MET A 408 -1.94 -5.02 -21.42
C MET A 408 -2.91 -4.23 -20.52
N SER A 409 -2.64 -4.17 -19.21
CA SER A 409 -3.45 -3.39 -18.26
C SER A 409 -3.35 -1.87 -18.51
N ASN A 410 -2.21 -1.40 -19.01
CA ASN A 410 -2.04 -0.01 -19.44
C ASN A 410 -2.60 0.23 -20.86
N LEU A 411 -2.46 -0.74 -21.78
CA LEU A 411 -2.97 -0.63 -23.16
C LEU A 411 -4.49 -0.57 -23.27
N THR A 412 -5.20 -1.25 -22.35
CA THR A 412 -6.67 -1.27 -22.29
C THR A 412 -7.28 -0.07 -21.56
N GLN A 413 -6.48 0.69 -20.79
CA GLN A 413 -7.00 1.78 -19.97
C GLN A 413 -7.65 2.86 -20.85
N SER A 414 -8.95 3.08 -20.65
CA SER A 414 -9.76 4.08 -21.37
C SER A 414 -9.66 4.01 -22.91
N ASN A 415 -9.44 2.82 -23.49
CA ASN A 415 -9.31 2.64 -24.93
C ASN A 415 -10.13 1.44 -25.43
N SER A 416 -11.38 1.71 -25.82
CA SER A 416 -12.34 0.69 -26.31
C SER A 416 -11.87 -0.05 -27.56
N ASN A 417 -11.06 0.59 -28.42
CA ASN A 417 -10.53 -0.06 -29.62
C ASN A 417 -9.49 -1.12 -29.25
N ASN A 418 -8.59 -0.81 -28.31
CA ASN A 418 -7.61 -1.77 -27.79
C ASN A 418 -8.27 -2.91 -26.99
N ILE A 419 -9.39 -2.63 -26.31
CA ILE A 419 -10.21 -3.66 -25.64
C ILE A 419 -10.84 -4.63 -26.66
N ARG A 420 -11.29 -4.14 -27.83
CA ARG A 420 -11.86 -4.97 -28.90
C ARG A 420 -10.80 -5.81 -29.61
N GLU A 421 -9.67 -5.21 -29.96
CA GLU A 421 -8.49 -5.93 -30.47
C GLU A 421 -8.08 -7.06 -29.51
N LEU A 422 -8.02 -6.79 -28.21
CA LEU A 422 -7.72 -7.80 -27.19
C LEU A 422 -8.74 -8.96 -27.15
N GLN A 423 -10.01 -8.70 -27.45
CA GLN A 423 -11.03 -9.74 -27.60
C GLN A 423 -10.81 -10.55 -28.89
N GLU A 424 -10.56 -9.88 -30.02
CA GLU A 424 -10.39 -10.50 -31.34
C GLU A 424 -9.13 -11.38 -31.39
N GLN A 425 -8.05 -10.98 -30.72
CA GLN A 425 -6.83 -11.76 -30.54
C GLN A 425 -6.93 -12.82 -29.41
N GLY A 426 -8.13 -13.10 -28.88
CA GLY A 426 -8.38 -14.18 -27.89
C GLY A 426 -7.81 -13.94 -26.49
N GLY A 427 -7.39 -12.73 -26.15
CA GLY A 427 -6.71 -12.45 -24.88
C GLY A 427 -7.58 -12.54 -23.62
N LEU A 428 -8.91 -12.54 -23.76
CA LEU A 428 -9.84 -12.58 -22.62
C LEU A 428 -9.73 -13.88 -21.82
N ASP A 429 -9.72 -15.03 -22.49
CA ASP A 429 -9.63 -16.35 -21.84
C ASP A 429 -8.30 -16.52 -21.10
N ILE A 430 -7.22 -16.00 -21.68
CA ILE A 430 -5.88 -15.96 -21.08
C ILE A 430 -5.89 -15.10 -19.81
N LEU A 431 -6.50 -13.91 -19.85
CA LEU A 431 -6.61 -13.05 -18.68
C LEU A 431 -7.48 -13.64 -17.57
N ILE A 432 -8.56 -14.35 -17.91
CA ILE A 432 -9.41 -15.08 -16.94
C ILE A 432 -8.61 -16.22 -16.29
N HIS A 433 -7.83 -16.98 -17.08
CA HIS A 433 -6.94 -18.02 -16.56
C HIS A 433 -5.88 -17.45 -15.60
N LEU A 434 -5.27 -16.31 -15.95
CA LEU A 434 -4.25 -15.62 -15.14
C LEU A 434 -4.76 -15.07 -13.78
N LEU A 435 -6.07 -15.10 -13.51
CA LEU A 435 -6.60 -14.88 -12.14
C LEU A 435 -6.17 -15.98 -11.16
N ASN A 436 -5.78 -17.16 -11.67
CA ASN A 436 -5.26 -18.29 -10.91
C ASN A 436 -3.72 -18.42 -10.94
N ASP A 437 -2.99 -17.42 -11.46
CA ASP A 437 -1.53 -17.51 -11.66
C ASP A 437 -0.74 -17.77 -10.35
N GLU A 438 0.50 -18.24 -10.44
CA GLU A 438 1.37 -18.38 -9.26
C GLU A 438 1.72 -17.01 -8.64
N LYS A 439 1.85 -15.95 -9.45
CA LYS A 439 2.15 -14.60 -8.96
C LYS A 439 0.91 -13.76 -8.73
N ASP A 440 0.78 -13.24 -7.52
CA ASP A 440 -0.28 -12.29 -7.19
C ASP A 440 -0.16 -10.94 -7.92
N THR A 441 1.03 -10.55 -8.40
CA THR A 441 1.19 -9.39 -9.29
C THR A 441 0.53 -9.61 -10.65
N THR A 442 0.72 -10.78 -11.27
CA THR A 442 0.03 -11.15 -12.52
C THR A 442 -1.49 -11.13 -12.31
N LYS A 443 -1.99 -11.70 -11.20
CA LYS A 443 -3.43 -11.65 -10.85
C LYS A 443 -3.94 -10.21 -10.74
N ALA A 444 -3.19 -9.32 -10.10
CA ALA A 444 -3.57 -7.92 -9.95
C ALA A 444 -3.66 -7.20 -11.31
N TYR A 445 -2.71 -7.43 -12.23
CA TYR A 445 -2.74 -6.86 -13.57
C TYR A 445 -3.85 -7.47 -14.43
N ALA A 446 -4.11 -8.78 -14.34
CA ALA A 446 -5.24 -9.43 -15.00
C ALA A 446 -6.59 -8.84 -14.51
N CYS A 447 -6.74 -8.62 -13.20
CA CYS A 447 -7.91 -7.97 -12.62
C CYS A 447 -8.12 -6.55 -13.17
N VAL A 448 -7.06 -5.75 -13.30
CA VAL A 448 -7.13 -4.39 -13.87
C VAL A 448 -7.51 -4.44 -15.35
N THR A 449 -6.89 -5.31 -16.14
CA THR A 449 -7.20 -5.46 -17.57
C THR A 449 -8.65 -5.84 -17.80
N LEU A 450 -9.17 -6.83 -17.06
CA LEU A 450 -10.58 -7.25 -17.16
C LEU A 450 -11.56 -6.17 -16.67
N ALA A 451 -11.18 -5.40 -15.65
CA ALA A 451 -11.97 -4.25 -15.18
C ALA A 451 -11.96 -3.07 -16.20
N ASN A 452 -10.87 -2.85 -16.93
CA ASN A 452 -10.87 -1.92 -18.07
C ASN A 452 -11.81 -2.43 -19.17
N CYS A 453 -11.76 -3.73 -19.49
CA CYS A 453 -12.61 -4.35 -20.52
C CYS A 453 -14.11 -4.27 -20.20
N SER A 454 -14.49 -4.20 -18.91
CA SER A 454 -15.89 -4.07 -18.48
C SER A 454 -16.55 -2.73 -18.90
N THR A 455 -15.77 -1.78 -19.41
CA THR A 455 -16.28 -0.49 -19.92
C THR A 455 -16.96 -0.61 -21.28
N ASP A 456 -16.67 -1.64 -22.09
CA ASP A 456 -17.45 -1.99 -23.28
C ASP A 456 -18.50 -3.06 -22.90
N PRO A 457 -19.81 -2.80 -23.00
CA PRO A 457 -20.85 -3.74 -22.57
C PRO A 457 -20.86 -5.08 -23.32
N VAL A 458 -20.41 -5.12 -24.58
CA VAL A 458 -20.38 -6.36 -25.38
C VAL A 458 -19.26 -7.25 -24.88
N VAL A 459 -18.09 -6.65 -24.63
CA VAL A 459 -16.91 -7.33 -24.08
C VAL A 459 -17.18 -7.79 -22.64
N ARG A 460 -17.88 -6.96 -21.84
CA ARG A 460 -18.30 -7.33 -20.47
C ARG A 460 -19.21 -8.56 -20.45
N ALA A 461 -20.19 -8.65 -21.36
CA ALA A 461 -21.07 -9.80 -21.47
C ALA A 461 -20.31 -11.10 -21.85
N ASN A 462 -19.37 -11.00 -22.79
CA ASN A 462 -18.51 -12.11 -23.24
C ASN A 462 -17.60 -12.63 -22.10
N ILE A 463 -17.01 -11.73 -21.31
CA ILE A 463 -16.18 -12.10 -20.15
C ILE A 463 -16.99 -12.88 -19.08
N LEU A 464 -18.26 -12.55 -18.85
CA LEU A 464 -19.13 -13.33 -17.96
C LEU A 464 -19.41 -14.73 -18.51
N GLU A 465 -19.73 -14.84 -19.80
CA GLU A 465 -20.00 -16.13 -20.47
C GLU A 465 -18.77 -17.07 -20.49
N LYS A 466 -17.58 -16.53 -20.26
CA LYS A 466 -16.31 -17.27 -20.05
C LYS A 466 -16.02 -17.65 -18.59
N GLY A 467 -16.96 -17.49 -17.67
CA GLY A 467 -16.87 -17.97 -16.29
C GLY A 467 -15.94 -17.15 -15.39
N LEU A 468 -15.96 -15.82 -15.54
CA LEU A 468 -15.14 -14.89 -14.75
C LEU A 468 -15.26 -15.14 -13.23
N ILE A 469 -16.49 -15.29 -12.72
CA ILE A 469 -16.79 -15.27 -11.28
C ILE A 469 -16.14 -16.45 -10.55
N THR A 470 -16.09 -17.62 -11.19
CA THR A 470 -15.42 -18.82 -10.68
C THR A 470 -13.91 -18.61 -10.51
N ASN A 471 -13.26 -18.01 -11.52
CA ASN A 471 -11.81 -17.77 -11.53
C ASN A 471 -11.38 -16.62 -10.60
N LEU A 472 -12.25 -15.64 -10.39
CA LEU A 472 -12.00 -14.49 -9.51
C LEU A 472 -11.75 -14.88 -8.05
N LEU A 473 -12.20 -16.06 -7.63
CA LEU A 473 -12.05 -16.56 -6.27
C LEU A 473 -10.57 -16.65 -5.84
N ALA A 474 -9.67 -17.08 -6.73
CA ALA A 474 -8.23 -17.19 -6.44
C ALA A 474 -7.58 -15.83 -6.19
N ALA A 475 -7.88 -14.82 -7.03
CA ALA A 475 -7.38 -13.46 -6.88
C ALA A 475 -7.91 -12.77 -5.60
N LEU A 476 -9.17 -13.02 -5.23
CA LEU A 476 -9.74 -12.61 -3.94
C LEU A 476 -9.05 -13.30 -2.73
N HIS A 477 -8.58 -14.54 -2.90
CA HIS A 477 -8.04 -15.37 -1.81
C HIS A 477 -6.56 -15.15 -1.48
N THR A 478 -5.81 -14.48 -2.35
CA THR A 478 -4.40 -14.06 -2.17
C THR A 478 -4.10 -13.43 -0.81
N ASN A 479 -2.82 -13.43 -0.42
CA ASN A 479 -2.32 -12.64 0.73
C ASN A 479 -1.79 -11.26 0.30
N TYR A 480 -1.61 -11.03 -1.01
CA TYR A 480 -1.15 -9.76 -1.55
C TYR A 480 -2.29 -8.74 -1.63
N GLU A 481 -2.24 -7.72 -0.77
CA GLU A 481 -3.30 -6.72 -0.60
C GLU A 481 -3.69 -6.02 -1.91
N ILE A 482 -2.74 -5.78 -2.82
CA ILE A 482 -3.02 -5.16 -4.12
C ILE A 482 -3.85 -6.10 -5.01
N ALA A 483 -3.57 -7.41 -5.04
CA ALA A 483 -4.40 -8.37 -5.78
C ALA A 483 -5.82 -8.46 -5.18
N GLN A 484 -5.95 -8.54 -3.85
CA GLN A 484 -7.25 -8.50 -3.18
C GLN A 484 -8.06 -7.24 -3.56
N ALA A 485 -7.42 -6.07 -3.55
CA ALA A 485 -8.04 -4.79 -3.89
C ALA A 485 -8.50 -4.74 -5.36
N LYS A 486 -7.67 -5.20 -6.31
CA LYS A 486 -8.05 -5.23 -7.73
C LYS A 486 -9.11 -6.31 -8.03
N ALA A 487 -9.08 -7.45 -7.34
CA ALA A 487 -10.11 -8.49 -7.46
C ALA A 487 -11.47 -8.05 -6.91
N ALA A 488 -11.51 -7.32 -5.78
CA ALA A 488 -12.72 -6.70 -5.27
C ALA A 488 -13.26 -5.60 -6.21
N MET A 489 -12.37 -4.80 -6.81
CA MET A 489 -12.72 -3.82 -7.84
C MET A 489 -13.34 -4.50 -9.08
N LEU A 490 -12.73 -5.60 -9.56
CA LEU A 490 -13.24 -6.41 -10.67
C LEU A 490 -14.63 -7.00 -10.34
N LEU A 491 -14.84 -7.52 -9.13
CA LEU A 491 -16.15 -8.00 -8.69
C LEU A 491 -17.22 -6.88 -8.73
N SER A 492 -16.87 -5.65 -8.31
CA SER A 492 -17.79 -4.50 -8.37
C SER A 492 -18.11 -4.06 -9.80
N ALA A 493 -17.18 -4.22 -10.73
CA ALA A 493 -17.33 -3.80 -12.13
C ALA A 493 -18.24 -4.73 -12.96
N PHE A 494 -18.42 -5.98 -12.51
CA PHE A 494 -19.27 -6.99 -13.14
C PHE A 494 -20.54 -7.30 -12.35
N GLY A 495 -20.55 -7.11 -11.02
CA GLY A 495 -21.71 -7.34 -10.15
C GLY A 495 -22.94 -6.47 -10.45
N ILE A 496 -22.79 -5.44 -11.29
CA ILE A 496 -23.91 -4.66 -11.84
C ILE A 496 -24.83 -5.51 -12.72
N ASP A 497 -24.27 -6.43 -13.52
CA ASP A 497 -25.02 -7.19 -14.52
C ASP A 497 -25.83 -8.31 -13.86
N GLN A 498 -27.07 -8.49 -14.31
CA GLN A 498 -27.94 -9.54 -13.79
C GLN A 498 -27.38 -10.96 -14.01
N LYS A 499 -26.60 -11.17 -15.09
CA LYS A 499 -25.93 -12.46 -15.39
C LYS A 499 -24.93 -12.89 -14.32
N ALA A 500 -24.21 -11.96 -13.69
CA ALA A 500 -23.17 -12.30 -12.70
C ALA A 500 -23.75 -12.80 -11.36
N ARG A 501 -25.01 -12.47 -11.06
CA ARG A 501 -25.60 -12.63 -9.73
C ARG A 501 -25.87 -14.09 -9.33
N PRO A 502 -26.41 -14.96 -10.20
CA PRO A 502 -26.54 -16.40 -9.91
C PRO A 502 -25.18 -17.06 -9.68
N GLU A 503 -24.14 -16.68 -10.43
CA GLU A 503 -22.78 -17.20 -10.22
C GLU A 503 -22.25 -16.80 -8.83
N VAL A 504 -22.36 -15.53 -8.44
CA VAL A 504 -21.94 -15.03 -7.12
C VAL A 504 -22.70 -15.73 -5.97
N LEU A 505 -23.98 -16.06 -6.16
CA LEU A 505 -24.76 -16.84 -5.18
C LEU A 505 -24.36 -18.32 -5.12
N SER A 506 -24.09 -18.94 -6.27
CA SER A 506 -23.67 -20.35 -6.36
C SER A 506 -22.28 -20.59 -5.76
N ASN A 507 -21.38 -19.61 -5.86
CA ASN A 507 -20.04 -19.69 -5.30
C ASN A 507 -20.02 -19.21 -3.85
N ALA A 508 -20.38 -20.12 -2.95
CA ALA A 508 -20.51 -19.91 -1.51
C ALA A 508 -19.25 -19.33 -0.82
N ALA A 509 -18.09 -19.27 -1.48
CA ALA A 509 -16.87 -18.69 -0.93
C ALA A 509 -16.68 -17.19 -1.27
N ILE A 510 -17.40 -16.63 -2.26
CA ILE A 510 -17.24 -15.22 -2.67
C ILE A 510 -17.81 -14.25 -1.63
N VAL A 511 -19.06 -14.47 -1.19
CA VAL A 511 -19.73 -13.59 -0.23
C VAL A 511 -19.02 -13.55 1.14
N PRO A 512 -18.65 -14.68 1.78
CA PRO A 512 -17.86 -14.65 3.01
C PRO A 512 -16.52 -13.94 2.84
N ARG A 513 -15.84 -14.11 1.68
CA ARG A 513 -14.55 -13.47 1.41
C ARG A 513 -14.68 -11.96 1.23
N ILE A 514 -15.67 -11.45 0.48
CA ILE A 514 -15.81 -10.00 0.28
C ILE A 514 -16.21 -9.29 1.58
N VAL A 515 -17.07 -9.92 2.40
CA VAL A 515 -17.41 -9.43 3.75
C VAL A 515 -16.17 -9.46 4.66
N THR A 516 -15.33 -10.49 4.58
CA THR A 516 -14.04 -10.54 5.31
C THR A 516 -13.07 -9.45 4.84
N LEU A 517 -12.96 -9.18 3.54
CA LEU A 517 -12.08 -8.13 3.01
C LEU A 517 -12.53 -6.71 3.42
N SER A 518 -13.81 -6.50 3.70
CA SER A 518 -14.28 -5.23 4.29
C SER A 518 -13.65 -4.94 5.67
N LYS A 519 -13.24 -5.98 6.42
CA LYS A 519 -12.48 -5.86 7.67
C LYS A 519 -10.99 -5.58 7.49
N SER A 520 -10.47 -5.43 6.27
CA SER A 520 -9.04 -5.22 6.05
C SER A 520 -8.50 -3.94 6.69
N ASN A 521 -7.26 -4.02 7.19
CA ASN A 521 -6.50 -2.86 7.66
C ASN A 521 -5.95 -2.05 6.47
N ASN A 522 -5.74 -2.68 5.31
CA ASN A 522 -5.42 -1.97 4.07
C ASN A 522 -6.64 -1.18 3.59
N ASP A 523 -6.41 0.09 3.29
CA ASP A 523 -7.45 1.04 2.89
C ASP A 523 -8.01 0.78 1.49
N GLU A 524 -7.19 0.37 0.52
CA GLU A 524 -7.66 0.08 -0.83
C GLU A 524 -8.51 -1.20 -0.85
N VAL A 525 -8.04 -2.27 -0.18
CA VAL A 525 -8.78 -3.52 0.00
C VAL A 525 -10.14 -3.24 0.64
N ARG A 526 -10.15 -2.51 1.76
CA ARG A 526 -11.39 -2.19 2.49
C ARG A 526 -12.37 -1.39 1.64
N ARG A 527 -11.90 -0.32 0.97
CA ARG A 527 -12.75 0.54 0.14
C ARG A 527 -13.35 -0.22 -1.04
N ASN A 528 -12.55 -1.02 -1.74
CA ASN A 528 -13.00 -1.79 -2.90
C ASN A 528 -13.94 -2.95 -2.50
N ALA A 529 -13.70 -3.60 -1.35
CA ALA A 529 -14.61 -4.60 -0.81
C ALA A 529 -15.97 -4.01 -0.39
N CYS A 530 -15.97 -2.84 0.25
CA CYS A 530 -17.21 -2.11 0.55
C CYS A 530 -17.92 -1.65 -0.73
N PHE A 531 -17.19 -1.22 -1.76
CA PHE A 531 -17.80 -0.87 -3.05
C PHE A 531 -18.46 -2.09 -3.71
N ALA A 532 -17.79 -3.24 -3.75
CA ALA A 532 -18.38 -4.49 -4.24
C ALA A 532 -19.64 -4.88 -3.47
N ILE A 533 -19.63 -4.81 -2.13
CA ILE A 533 -20.83 -5.01 -1.30
C ILE A 533 -21.95 -4.04 -1.71
N SER A 534 -21.64 -2.75 -1.87
CA SER A 534 -22.65 -1.73 -2.23
C SER A 534 -23.31 -1.94 -3.60
N VAL A 535 -22.58 -2.57 -4.54
CA VAL A 535 -23.11 -2.98 -5.87
C VAL A 535 -23.92 -4.26 -5.75
N LEU A 536 -23.37 -5.30 -5.11
CA LEU A 536 -23.99 -6.61 -5.01
C LEU A 536 -25.30 -6.60 -4.20
N CYS A 537 -25.42 -5.73 -3.20
CA CYS A 537 -26.66 -5.53 -2.44
C CYS A 537 -27.82 -4.94 -3.27
N ALA A 538 -27.60 -4.53 -4.53
CA ALA A 538 -28.70 -4.24 -5.47
C ALA A 538 -29.48 -5.50 -5.91
N ASP A 539 -29.06 -6.69 -5.44
CA ASP A 539 -29.82 -7.92 -5.52
C ASP A 539 -30.28 -8.39 -4.14
N GLN A 540 -31.57 -8.71 -4.00
CA GLN A 540 -32.16 -9.08 -2.71
C GLN A 540 -31.58 -10.38 -2.14
N ALA A 541 -31.29 -11.37 -2.99
CA ALA A 541 -30.75 -12.65 -2.53
C ALA A 541 -29.30 -12.50 -2.07
N ILE A 542 -28.49 -11.72 -2.78
CA ILE A 542 -27.10 -11.45 -2.38
C ILE A 542 -27.05 -10.57 -1.13
N ALA A 543 -27.93 -9.57 -1.01
CA ALA A 543 -28.04 -8.75 0.20
C ALA A 543 -28.34 -9.58 1.46
N MET A 544 -29.27 -10.55 1.36
CA MET A 544 -29.58 -11.48 2.47
C MET A 544 -28.40 -12.39 2.83
N GLU A 545 -27.59 -12.82 1.87
CA GLU A 545 -26.41 -13.65 2.16
C GLU A 545 -25.24 -12.83 2.73
N ILE A 546 -25.05 -11.60 2.25
CA ILE A 546 -24.14 -10.61 2.85
C ILE A 546 -24.53 -10.31 4.31
N LEU A 547 -25.83 -10.23 4.61
CA LEU A 547 -26.34 -10.07 5.97
C LEU A 547 -26.07 -11.30 6.86
N ARG A 548 -26.30 -12.53 6.38
CA ARG A 548 -25.98 -13.77 7.11
C ARG A 548 -24.50 -13.87 7.48
N ASN A 549 -23.62 -13.34 6.63
CA ASN A 549 -22.18 -13.23 6.88
C ASN A 549 -21.81 -12.08 7.85
N GLY A 550 -22.79 -11.42 8.47
CA GLY A 550 -22.59 -10.41 9.52
C GLY A 550 -22.10 -9.06 9.02
N ALA A 551 -22.25 -8.74 7.73
CA ALA A 551 -21.70 -7.51 7.14
C ALA A 551 -22.25 -6.21 7.76
N LEU A 552 -23.44 -6.26 8.37
CA LEU A 552 -24.13 -5.09 8.90
C LEU A 552 -23.48 -4.55 10.18
N GLU A 553 -23.20 -5.42 11.15
CA GLU A 553 -22.43 -5.09 12.36
C GLU A 553 -21.04 -4.56 11.97
N ILE A 554 -20.39 -5.24 11.01
CA ILE A 554 -19.06 -4.88 10.51
C ILE A 554 -19.05 -3.47 9.90
N LEU A 555 -20.05 -3.14 9.08
CA LEU A 555 -20.15 -1.83 8.47
C LEU A 555 -20.60 -0.75 9.45
N ARG A 556 -21.32 -1.08 10.53
CA ARG A 556 -21.54 -0.15 11.65
C ARG A 556 -20.23 0.17 12.37
N ASP A 557 -19.46 -0.83 12.76
CA ASP A 557 -18.16 -0.66 13.45
C ASP A 557 -17.19 0.17 12.61
N LEU A 558 -17.12 -0.09 11.29
CA LEU A 558 -16.29 0.66 10.35
C LEU A 558 -16.72 2.12 10.19
N ASN A 559 -18.02 2.43 10.25
CA ASN A 559 -18.53 3.79 10.17
C ASN A 559 -18.54 4.54 11.51
N ALA A 560 -18.43 3.84 12.64
CA ALA A 560 -18.16 4.42 13.96
C ALA A 560 -16.66 4.75 14.18
N SER A 561 -15.76 4.10 13.42
CA SER A 561 -14.31 4.26 13.55
C SER A 561 -13.78 5.47 12.79
N GLU A 562 -13.25 6.47 13.51
CA GLU A 562 -12.68 7.71 12.96
C GLU A 562 -11.64 7.48 11.85
N SER A 563 -10.79 6.46 11.99
CA SER A 563 -9.70 6.16 11.05
C SER A 563 -10.08 5.20 9.93
N ARG A 564 -11.17 4.42 10.07
CA ARG A 564 -11.54 3.37 9.10
C ARG A 564 -12.72 3.73 8.21
N LYS A 565 -13.55 4.69 8.64
CA LYS A 565 -14.71 5.23 7.93
C LYS A 565 -14.32 5.81 6.56
N SER A 566 -15.19 5.63 5.57
CA SER A 566 -15.09 6.28 4.26
C SER A 566 -16.45 6.35 3.56
N LYS A 567 -16.56 7.14 2.48
CA LYS A 567 -17.76 7.15 1.63
C LYS A 567 -18.18 5.76 1.13
N PHE A 568 -17.23 4.84 0.96
CA PHE A 568 -17.51 3.46 0.56
C PHE A 568 -18.11 2.62 1.70
N THR A 569 -17.67 2.80 2.96
CA THR A 569 -18.29 2.12 4.11
C THR A 569 -19.68 2.70 4.39
N GLU A 570 -19.88 4.01 4.22
CA GLU A 570 -21.19 4.67 4.34
C GLU A 570 -22.16 4.14 3.27
N MET A 571 -21.73 4.13 1.99
CA MET A 571 -22.55 3.65 0.87
C MET A 571 -22.88 2.15 0.97
N ALA A 572 -21.94 1.32 1.43
CA ALA A 572 -22.19 -0.11 1.66
C ALA A 572 -23.21 -0.34 2.78
N LEU A 573 -23.09 0.38 3.90
CA LEU A 573 -24.06 0.32 5.01
C LEU A 573 -25.45 0.77 4.53
N GLN A 574 -25.53 1.91 3.84
CA GLN A 574 -26.78 2.45 3.31
C GLN A 574 -27.45 1.45 2.36
N ARG A 575 -26.70 0.85 1.42
CA ARG A 575 -27.23 -0.16 0.48
C ARG A 575 -27.75 -1.42 1.16
N ILE A 576 -27.07 -1.94 2.18
CA ILE A 576 -27.57 -3.08 2.97
C ILE A 576 -28.89 -2.73 3.66
N LEU A 577 -28.97 -1.53 4.26
CA LEU A 577 -30.19 -1.09 4.96
C LEU A 577 -31.35 -0.84 3.98
N ASP A 578 -31.11 -0.25 2.80
CA ASP A 578 -32.14 -0.07 1.79
C ASP A 578 -32.67 -1.41 1.24
N SER A 579 -31.82 -2.44 1.16
CA SER A 579 -32.22 -3.81 0.78
C SER A 579 -32.80 -4.62 1.95
N GLN A 580 -32.81 -4.12 3.18
CA GLN A 580 -33.49 -4.78 4.31
C GLN A 580 -34.15 -3.76 5.26
N LEU A 581 -35.39 -3.42 4.95
CA LEU A 581 -36.17 -2.42 5.68
C LEU A 581 -36.41 -2.83 7.16
N SER A 582 -36.49 -4.12 7.49
CA SER A 582 -36.59 -4.59 8.88
C SER A 582 -35.35 -4.17 9.67
N ALA A 583 -34.16 -4.33 9.09
CA ALA A 583 -32.90 -3.87 9.69
C ALA A 583 -32.82 -2.34 9.73
N LYS A 584 -33.18 -1.65 8.64
CA LYS A 584 -33.21 -0.18 8.56
C LYS A 584 -34.09 0.44 9.65
N TYR A 585 -35.29 -0.08 9.85
CA TYR A 585 -36.19 0.40 10.90
C TYR A 585 -35.72 0.05 12.32
N SER A 586 -35.00 -1.08 12.48
CA SER A 586 -34.44 -1.50 13.77
C SER A 586 -33.18 -0.72 14.16
N TYR A 587 -32.43 -0.17 13.19
CA TYR A 587 -31.23 0.65 13.46
C TYR A 587 -31.44 2.17 13.37
N LEU A 588 -32.16 2.67 12.37
CA LEU A 588 -32.38 4.12 12.18
C LEU A 588 -33.63 4.62 12.89
N GLY A 589 -34.51 3.72 13.36
CA GLY A 589 -35.82 4.07 13.88
C GLY A 589 -36.76 4.72 12.86
N ARG A 590 -36.40 4.75 11.57
CA ARG A 590 -37.13 5.49 10.53
C ARG A 590 -37.08 4.78 9.18
N LEU A 591 -38.24 4.71 8.53
CA LEU A 591 -38.40 4.36 7.12
C LEU A 591 -39.05 5.54 6.42
N GLU A 592 -38.47 6.03 5.33
CA GLU A 592 -39.05 7.16 4.60
C GLU A 592 -40.21 6.74 3.69
N ASN A 593 -40.91 7.72 3.14
CA ASN A 593 -42.05 7.53 2.25
C ASN A 593 -41.74 6.73 0.96
N ASN A 594 -40.48 6.61 0.57
CA ASN A 594 -40.01 5.78 -0.55
C ASN A 594 -39.56 4.36 -0.13
N ASN A 595 -39.58 4.04 1.16
CA ASN A 595 -39.26 2.71 1.67
C ASN A 595 -40.56 1.90 1.81
N ILE A 596 -40.94 1.24 0.71
CA ILE A 596 -42.18 0.46 0.59
C ILE A 596 -42.00 -0.92 1.23
N THR A 597 -42.80 -1.23 2.24
CA THR A 597 -42.73 -2.49 2.98
C THR A 597 -43.41 -3.65 2.25
N THR A 598 -42.71 -4.78 2.18
CA THR A 598 -43.10 -6.00 1.45
C THR A 598 -43.39 -7.15 2.41
N ASP A 599 -43.80 -8.32 1.87
CA ASP A 599 -44.03 -9.50 2.68
C ASP A 599 -42.74 -10.02 3.33
N GLY A 600 -42.80 -10.29 4.63
CA GLY A 600 -41.62 -10.59 5.44
C GLY A 600 -40.95 -9.35 6.04
N PHE A 601 -41.53 -8.15 5.94
CA PHE A 601 -41.12 -7.00 6.76
C PHE A 601 -41.54 -7.21 8.23
N TYR A 602 -40.62 -6.95 9.16
CA TYR A 602 -40.86 -7.10 10.60
C TYR A 602 -40.14 -6.04 11.44
N ASP A 603 -40.68 -5.77 12.64
CA ASP A 603 -40.09 -4.91 13.65
C ASP A 603 -39.78 -5.71 14.93
N MET A 604 -38.51 -6.09 15.10
CA MET A 604 -37.97 -6.71 16.31
C MET A 604 -37.74 -5.71 17.46
N GLY A 605 -37.84 -4.41 17.21
CA GLY A 605 -37.50 -3.34 18.14
C GLY A 605 -36.20 -2.62 17.76
N PRO A 606 -35.80 -1.58 18.52
CA PRO A 606 -34.51 -0.93 18.32
C PRO A 606 -33.37 -1.89 18.71
N VAL A 607 -32.33 -1.99 17.87
CA VAL A 607 -31.12 -2.76 18.21
C VAL A 607 -30.21 -1.91 19.12
N PRO A 608 -29.81 -2.39 20.31
CA PRO A 608 -28.95 -1.63 21.22
C PRO A 608 -27.53 -1.43 20.66
N GLU A 609 -26.76 -0.55 21.29
CA GLU A 609 -25.33 -0.42 21.02
C GLU A 609 -24.60 -1.74 21.30
N GLY A 610 -23.74 -2.18 20.36
CA GLY A 610 -23.14 -3.52 20.38
C GLY A 610 -24.10 -4.68 20.06
N GLY A 611 -25.40 -4.43 19.84
CA GLY A 611 -26.38 -5.46 19.50
C GLY A 611 -26.31 -5.92 18.03
N LYS A 612 -26.52 -7.22 17.83
CA LYS A 612 -26.71 -7.87 16.52
C LYS A 612 -28.16 -7.70 16.04
N PHE A 613 -28.38 -7.51 14.74
CA PHE A 613 -29.69 -7.71 14.13
C PHE A 613 -29.97 -9.21 13.95
N LEU A 614 -31.21 -9.63 14.18
CA LEU A 614 -31.60 -11.05 14.13
C LEU A 614 -32.53 -11.28 12.93
N THR A 615 -32.26 -12.32 12.16
CA THR A 615 -33.16 -12.75 11.08
C THR A 615 -34.47 -13.30 11.62
N ILE A 616 -35.50 -13.42 10.78
CA ILE A 616 -36.80 -13.94 11.25
C ILE A 616 -36.70 -15.39 11.71
N GLU A 617 -35.79 -16.16 11.11
CA GLU A 617 -35.44 -17.53 11.51
C GLU A 617 -34.74 -17.58 12.88
N GLU A 618 -33.80 -16.65 13.16
CA GLU A 618 -33.15 -16.50 14.48
C GLU A 618 -34.12 -16.00 15.58
N LEU A 619 -35.20 -15.34 15.19
CA LEU A 619 -36.27 -14.88 16.09
C LEU A 619 -37.32 -15.97 16.33
N ALA A 620 -37.59 -16.83 15.34
CA ALA A 620 -38.60 -17.89 15.42
C ALA A 620 -38.22 -19.01 16.39
N VAL A 621 -36.93 -19.29 16.57
CA VAL A 621 -36.41 -20.33 17.49
C VAL A 621 -36.34 -19.89 18.95
N GLN A 622 -36.83 -18.70 19.30
CA GLN A 622 -36.78 -18.18 20.68
C GLN A 622 -38.02 -18.58 21.48
N GLU A 623 -37.80 -19.15 22.68
CA GLU A 623 -38.85 -19.47 23.64
C GLU A 623 -39.78 -18.28 23.92
N VAL A 624 -41.08 -18.53 24.01
CA VAL A 624 -42.10 -17.49 24.28
C VAL A 624 -41.81 -16.82 25.62
N ASN A 625 -41.72 -15.49 25.62
CA ASN A 625 -41.28 -14.70 26.78
C ASN A 625 -42.03 -13.36 26.88
N ASP A 626 -41.83 -12.61 27.95
CA ASP A 626 -42.57 -11.36 28.22
C ASP A 626 -42.01 -10.12 27.50
N ARG A 627 -41.03 -10.27 26.59
CA ARG A 627 -40.48 -9.14 25.83
C ARG A 627 -41.45 -8.66 24.75
N ARG A 628 -41.26 -7.42 24.29
CA ARG A 628 -41.98 -6.80 23.16
C ARG A 628 -42.13 -7.79 21.99
N PRO A 629 -43.35 -8.00 21.43
CA PRO A 629 -43.55 -8.90 20.30
C PRO A 629 -42.77 -8.45 19.07
N ILE A 630 -42.28 -9.39 18.27
CA ILE A 630 -41.80 -9.09 16.91
C ILE A 630 -43.03 -8.96 16.02
N LEU A 631 -43.33 -7.73 15.56
CA LEU A 631 -44.44 -7.49 14.64
C LEU A 631 -44.01 -7.91 13.24
N ILE A 632 -44.83 -8.68 12.51
CA ILE A 632 -44.57 -9.06 11.11
C ILE A 632 -45.78 -8.77 10.22
N VAL A 633 -45.52 -8.43 8.95
CA VAL A 633 -46.51 -8.53 7.87
C VAL A 633 -46.09 -9.64 6.90
N TYR A 634 -46.99 -10.61 6.68
CA TYR A 634 -46.79 -11.67 5.68
C TYR A 634 -48.14 -12.02 5.06
N ALA A 635 -48.43 -11.43 3.91
CA ALA A 635 -49.68 -11.49 3.18
C ALA A 635 -49.39 -11.53 1.66
N PRO A 636 -48.83 -12.65 1.15
CA PRO A 636 -48.35 -12.75 -0.23
C PRO A 636 -49.48 -12.63 -1.25
N GLU A 637 -49.61 -11.45 -1.87
CA GLU A 637 -50.60 -11.17 -2.91
C GLU A 637 -50.16 -11.77 -4.25
N LYS A 638 -51.09 -12.45 -4.95
CA LYS A 638 -50.80 -13.11 -6.24
C LYS A 638 -50.57 -12.14 -7.42
N ASN A 639 -50.88 -10.85 -7.25
CA ASN A 639 -50.69 -9.80 -8.27
C ASN A 639 -50.47 -8.43 -7.58
N VAL A 640 -49.22 -8.13 -7.21
CA VAL A 640 -48.87 -6.78 -6.73
C VAL A 640 -48.70 -5.85 -7.95
N PRO A 641 -49.38 -4.69 -8.02
CA PRO A 641 -49.14 -3.71 -9.08
C PRO A 641 -47.71 -3.17 -9.01
N GLN A 642 -46.94 -3.29 -10.09
CA GLN A 642 -45.62 -2.68 -10.19
C GLN A 642 -45.75 -1.15 -10.32
N PHE A 643 -45.74 -0.46 -9.19
CA PHE A 643 -45.61 0.99 -9.16
C PHE A 643 -44.23 1.37 -9.70
N GLN A 644 -44.18 1.90 -10.92
CA GLN A 644 -42.97 2.51 -11.45
C GLN A 644 -42.63 3.73 -10.60
N ALA A 645 -41.39 3.81 -10.14
CA ALA A 645 -40.90 4.97 -9.44
C ALA A 645 -40.94 6.18 -10.39
N VAL A 646 -41.71 7.21 -10.02
CA VAL A 646 -41.69 8.50 -10.73
C VAL A 646 -40.27 9.04 -10.65
N PRO A 647 -39.60 9.33 -11.79
CA PRO A 647 -38.25 9.88 -11.76
C PRO A 647 -38.23 11.17 -10.93
N THR A 648 -37.32 11.25 -9.96
CA THR A 648 -37.08 12.51 -9.27
C THR A 648 -36.40 13.45 -10.25
N GLU A 649 -37.13 14.44 -10.77
CA GLU A 649 -36.54 15.50 -11.59
C GLU A 649 -35.51 16.26 -10.73
N VAL A 650 -34.24 15.95 -10.95
CA VAL A 650 -33.14 16.74 -10.41
C VAL A 650 -33.18 18.08 -11.15
N PRO A 651 -33.35 19.22 -10.47
CA PRO A 651 -33.30 20.52 -11.15
C PRO A 651 -31.90 20.69 -11.77
N PRO A 652 -31.76 21.29 -12.96
CA PRO A 652 -30.47 21.36 -13.64
C PRO A 652 -29.40 22.02 -12.77
N GLU A 653 -28.26 21.36 -12.59
CA GLU A 653 -27.07 22.03 -12.09
C GLU A 653 -26.63 23.09 -13.12
N GLU A 654 -26.56 24.36 -12.73
CA GLU A 654 -26.06 25.41 -13.61
C GLU A 654 -24.59 25.14 -13.96
N ASP A 655 -24.31 25.01 -15.26
CA ASP A 655 -22.99 24.64 -15.78
C ASP A 655 -21.90 25.64 -15.33
N ARG A 656 -21.03 25.17 -14.44
CA ARG A 656 -19.82 25.88 -14.00
C ARG A 656 -18.53 25.23 -14.47
N THR A 657 -18.50 24.78 -15.73
CA THR A 657 -17.30 24.25 -16.40
C THR A 657 -16.63 25.21 -17.39
N ARG A 658 -16.59 26.52 -17.08
CA ARG A 658 -15.69 27.49 -17.76
C ARG A 658 -14.99 28.42 -16.77
N ALA A 659 -13.81 28.91 -17.19
CA ALA A 659 -12.89 29.78 -16.46
C ALA A 659 -12.25 29.20 -15.16
N ARG A 660 -11.29 28.29 -15.33
CA ARG A 660 -10.12 28.18 -14.43
C ARG A 660 -8.82 28.25 -15.22
N SER A 661 -8.32 29.46 -15.38
CA SER A 661 -7.04 29.80 -15.99
C SER A 661 -6.54 31.09 -15.33
N SER A 662 -5.31 31.07 -14.78
CA SER A 662 -4.69 32.15 -13.98
C SER A 662 -5.43 32.50 -12.66
N SER A 663 -4.83 33.11 -11.62
CA SER A 663 -3.41 33.15 -11.17
C SER A 663 -3.35 33.63 -9.71
N ASN A 664 -2.15 33.65 -9.10
CA ASN A 664 -1.89 34.12 -7.73
C ASN A 664 -2.38 35.57 -7.45
N SER A 665 -2.84 35.87 -6.23
CA SER A 665 -2.05 36.66 -5.24
C SER A 665 -2.85 37.34 -4.10
N ASN A 666 -2.18 37.45 -2.95
CA ASN A 666 -2.10 38.58 -1.99
C ASN A 666 -3.32 39.33 -1.38
N LEU A 667 -3.35 39.27 -0.03
CA LEU A 667 -3.48 40.37 0.95
C LEU A 667 -4.68 41.37 0.99
N ALA A 668 -5.24 41.43 2.22
CA ALA A 668 -5.47 42.63 3.05
C ALA A 668 -6.81 43.42 3.02
N ARG A 669 -7.24 43.76 4.26
CA ARG A 669 -8.02 44.93 4.75
C ARG A 669 -8.88 45.74 3.76
N ALA A 670 -10.17 45.87 4.08
CA ALA A 670 -10.79 47.19 4.32
C ALA A 670 -12.06 47.12 5.21
N SER A 671 -12.29 48.20 5.93
CA SER A 671 -13.30 48.45 6.97
C SER A 671 -14.64 49.02 6.46
N THR A 672 -15.73 48.75 7.22
CA THR A 672 -16.85 49.64 7.67
C THR A 672 -16.97 51.09 7.11
N PRO A 673 -18.18 51.71 6.97
CA PRO A 673 -19.26 51.82 8.00
C PRO A 673 -20.71 51.54 7.49
N SER A 674 -21.79 51.40 8.27
CA SER A 674 -22.23 51.74 9.65
C SER A 674 -23.24 52.93 9.79
N LYS A 675 -23.91 53.02 10.96
CA LYS A 675 -25.15 53.77 11.32
C LYS A 675 -26.44 53.07 10.85
N GLY A 676 -27.54 53.05 11.62
CA GLY A 676 -27.84 53.53 12.98
C GLY A 676 -29.36 53.58 13.20
N SER A 677 -29.94 53.71 14.40
CA SER A 677 -29.40 53.69 15.79
C SER A 677 -30.57 53.59 16.80
N ASP A 678 -30.24 53.57 18.10
CA ASP A 678 -31.12 53.89 19.26
C ASP A 678 -32.17 52.84 19.72
N GLY A 679 -32.34 52.60 21.03
CA GLY A 679 -31.53 53.07 22.16
C GLY A 679 -32.08 52.75 23.57
N LYS A 680 -31.26 53.07 24.59
CA LYS A 680 -31.50 52.99 26.06
C LYS A 680 -31.39 51.61 26.72
N GLU A 681 -30.33 51.35 27.50
CA GLU A 681 -30.12 51.67 28.95
C GLU A 681 -30.79 50.61 29.85
N LYS A 682 -30.16 49.99 30.87
CA LYS A 682 -28.91 50.21 31.66
C LYS A 682 -28.45 48.83 32.21
N SER A 683 -27.29 48.58 32.85
CA SER A 683 -26.13 49.38 33.33
C SER A 683 -24.87 48.45 33.46
N GLY A 684 -23.77 48.93 34.07
CA GLY A 684 -22.57 48.11 34.38
C GLY A 684 -22.67 47.30 35.69
N SER A 685 -21.59 46.69 36.23
CA SER A 685 -20.17 46.73 35.83
C SER A 685 -19.33 45.65 36.55
N THR A 686 -18.12 45.34 36.04
CA THR A 686 -16.98 44.66 36.75
C THR A 686 -17.19 43.22 37.30
N ALA A 687 -16.18 42.38 37.55
CA ALA A 687 -14.80 42.24 37.04
C ALA A 687 -14.20 40.87 37.49
N THR A 688 -13.12 40.41 36.84
CA THR A 688 -12.02 39.53 37.37
C THR A 688 -12.31 38.23 38.15
N GLY A 689 -11.53 37.18 37.87
CA GLY A 689 -10.79 36.50 38.96
C GLY A 689 -10.77 34.96 39.07
N ARG A 690 -9.79 34.34 38.40
CA ARG A 690 -8.86 33.29 38.90
C ARG A 690 -9.27 32.20 39.94
N THR A 691 -8.88 30.96 39.57
CA THR A 691 -8.22 29.90 40.39
C THR A 691 -8.95 29.14 41.51
N SER A 692 -9.21 27.85 41.24
CA SER A 692 -8.84 26.63 42.02
C SER A 692 -8.65 26.68 43.54
N LYS A 693 -9.24 25.68 44.24
CA LYS A 693 -8.47 24.59 44.89
C LYS A 693 -9.34 23.39 45.30
N ALA A 694 -8.69 22.30 45.72
CA ALA A 694 -9.32 21.02 46.07
C ALA A 694 -9.42 20.79 47.59
N GLY A 695 -10.24 19.83 48.01
CA GLY A 695 -10.28 19.28 49.37
C GLY A 695 -10.44 17.75 49.36
N LYS A 696 -9.64 17.04 50.17
CA LYS A 696 -9.78 15.61 50.46
C LYS A 696 -10.29 15.41 51.88
N SER A 697 -11.06 14.36 52.12
CA SER A 697 -11.04 13.61 53.39
C SER A 697 -11.39 12.13 53.14
N SER A 698 -11.17 11.24 54.12
CA SER A 698 -11.19 9.79 53.90
C SER A 698 -11.23 8.94 55.18
N THR A 699 -12.07 7.90 55.19
CA THR A 699 -12.09 6.72 56.09
C THR A 699 -12.74 5.56 55.29
N LYS A 700 -12.25 4.30 55.25
CA LYS A 700 -12.03 3.28 56.31
C LYS A 700 -13.36 2.85 56.99
N GLU A 701 -13.70 1.58 57.21
CA GLU A 701 -12.97 0.27 57.26
C GLU A 701 -13.69 -0.83 56.41
N LYS A 702 -13.09 -1.92 55.89
CA LYS A 702 -12.48 -3.15 56.48
C LYS A 702 -13.49 -4.05 57.25
N GLU A 703 -13.55 -5.39 57.09
CA GLU A 703 -12.91 -6.31 56.12
C GLU A 703 -13.94 -7.25 55.42
N THR A 704 -13.97 -8.61 55.35
CA THR A 704 -13.18 -9.76 55.87
C THR A 704 -13.26 -10.94 54.84
N LYS A 705 -12.99 -12.21 55.20
CA LYS A 705 -12.93 -13.39 54.26
C LYS A 705 -13.34 -14.73 54.93
N THR A 706 -13.38 -15.80 54.10
CA THR A 706 -13.25 -17.26 54.43
C THR A 706 -14.54 -18.05 54.81
N LYS A 707 -14.69 -19.38 54.54
CA LYS A 707 -13.90 -20.37 53.74
C LYS A 707 -14.68 -21.65 53.32
N THR A 708 -14.34 -22.18 52.15
CA THR A 708 -14.28 -23.61 51.68
C THR A 708 -14.84 -24.80 52.50
N LYS A 709 -15.70 -25.63 51.88
CA LYS A 709 -15.52 -27.07 51.48
C LYS A 709 -16.88 -27.60 50.92
N LYS A 710 -17.05 -28.48 49.91
CA LYS A 710 -16.29 -29.55 49.21
C LYS A 710 -16.62 -30.98 49.71
N GLU A 711 -16.99 -31.87 48.77
CA GLU A 711 -17.16 -33.35 48.86
C GLU A 711 -18.36 -33.88 49.69
N LYS A 712 -18.96 -35.07 49.43
CA LYS A 712 -19.17 -35.92 48.23
C LYS A 712 -20.11 -37.13 48.61
N THR A 713 -20.33 -38.06 47.67
CA THR A 713 -20.80 -39.48 47.81
C THR A 713 -22.26 -39.84 48.13
N SER A 714 -22.87 -40.60 47.20
CA SER A 714 -23.66 -41.87 47.39
C SER A 714 -24.94 -41.90 48.26
N ASP A 715 -25.93 -42.79 48.06
CA ASP A 715 -25.95 -44.06 47.29
C ASP A 715 -27.36 -44.58 46.89
N LYS A 716 -27.41 -45.53 45.95
CA LYS A 716 -28.38 -46.65 45.72
C LYS A 716 -29.93 -46.49 45.84
N ARG A 717 -30.59 -46.95 44.75
CA ARG A 717 -31.75 -47.91 44.66
C ARG A 717 -33.11 -47.43 45.24
N SER A 718 -34.26 -47.76 44.66
CA SER A 718 -34.71 -49.05 44.08
C SER A 718 -35.57 -48.91 42.80
N ALA A 719 -36.19 -50.00 42.34
CA ALA A 719 -37.05 -50.08 41.14
C ALA A 719 -38.18 -51.12 41.34
N ALA A 720 -39.13 -51.15 40.39
CA ALA A 720 -40.30 -52.04 40.32
C ALA A 720 -41.46 -51.71 41.32
N ASP A 721 -42.74 -52.00 41.04
CA ASP A 721 -43.35 -52.69 39.88
C ASP A 721 -44.82 -52.27 39.61
N ASP A 722 -45.39 -52.84 38.53
CA ASP A 722 -46.81 -53.10 38.22
C ASP A 722 -47.82 -51.99 37.79
N LYS A 723 -48.17 -52.03 36.49
CA LYS A 723 -49.49 -52.26 35.84
C LYS A 723 -50.77 -51.68 36.53
N LYS A 724 -51.79 -51.14 35.83
CA LYS A 724 -52.44 -51.57 34.57
C LYS A 724 -53.48 -50.53 34.06
N ALA A 725 -54.01 -50.72 32.84
CA ALA A 725 -55.04 -49.90 32.12
C ALA A 725 -54.55 -48.48 31.73
N ALA A 726 -54.62 -47.99 30.48
CA ALA A 726 -55.25 -48.40 29.21
C ALA A 726 -56.75 -48.12 29.04
N GLU A 727 -57.08 -46.89 28.64
CA GLU A 727 -57.96 -46.55 27.49
C GLU A 727 -57.73 -45.07 27.08
N THR A 728 -58.12 -44.71 25.84
CA THR A 728 -58.23 -43.36 25.19
C THR A 728 -57.59 -42.12 25.87
N ASP A 729 -56.85 -41.25 25.18
CA ASP A 729 -57.26 -40.58 23.93
C ASP A 729 -56.06 -40.06 23.07
N SER A 730 -56.31 -39.56 21.86
CA SER A 730 -55.29 -39.23 20.85
C SER A 730 -54.80 -37.78 20.86
N SER A 731 -53.49 -37.58 21.04
CA SER A 731 -52.79 -36.33 20.65
C SER A 731 -51.30 -36.57 20.42
N THR A 732 -50.92 -37.01 19.21
CA THR A 732 -49.52 -37.28 18.86
C THR A 732 -48.72 -35.97 18.77
N THR A 733 -47.74 -35.79 19.65
CA THR A 733 -46.82 -34.65 19.63
C THR A 733 -45.83 -34.78 18.48
N ASN A 734 -46.07 -34.05 17.39
CA ASN A 734 -45.11 -33.92 16.29
C ASN A 734 -43.86 -33.15 16.75
N ILE A 735 -42.78 -33.86 17.08
CA ILE A 735 -41.45 -33.28 17.21
C ILE A 735 -40.98 -32.90 15.80
N THR A 736 -40.92 -31.60 15.52
CA THR A 736 -40.48 -31.08 14.21
C THR A 736 -38.96 -31.06 14.09
N ASP A 737 -38.47 -31.40 12.88
CA ASP A 737 -37.04 -31.43 12.54
C ASP A 737 -36.44 -30.00 12.54
N PRO A 738 -35.33 -29.73 13.26
CA PRO A 738 -34.68 -28.42 13.31
C PRO A 738 -34.18 -27.85 11.97
N LYS A 739 -34.33 -28.58 10.84
CA LYS A 739 -33.97 -28.11 9.49
C LYS A 739 -35.12 -27.50 8.68
N ALA A 740 -36.35 -27.49 9.19
CA ALA A 740 -37.43 -26.73 8.58
C ALA A 740 -37.28 -25.23 8.91
N GLY A 741 -36.97 -24.40 7.92
CA GLY A 741 -36.93 -22.94 8.08
C GLY A 741 -38.30 -22.37 8.44
N TYR A 742 -38.34 -21.20 9.09
CA TYR A 742 -39.57 -20.57 9.58
C TYR A 742 -40.61 -20.40 8.45
N GLN A 743 -41.70 -21.16 8.52
CA GLN A 743 -42.71 -21.22 7.48
C GLN A 743 -43.88 -20.28 7.82
N SER A 744 -43.72 -19.00 7.47
CA SER A 744 -44.72 -17.94 7.69
C SER A 744 -46.11 -18.34 7.17
N THR A 745 -47.12 -18.30 8.02
CA THR A 745 -48.53 -18.44 7.63
C THR A 745 -49.08 -17.09 7.12
N PRO A 746 -49.83 -17.04 6.00
CA PRO A 746 -50.43 -15.81 5.52
C PRO A 746 -51.42 -15.18 6.51
N ASP A 747 -51.24 -13.90 6.81
CA ASP A 747 -52.07 -13.10 7.70
C ASP A 747 -53.43 -12.77 7.06
N GLN A 748 -54.40 -13.65 7.30
CA GLN A 748 -55.76 -13.54 6.76
C GLN A 748 -56.52 -12.31 7.30
N ASP A 749 -56.21 -11.87 8.53
CA ASP A 749 -56.79 -10.65 9.09
C ASP A 749 -56.29 -9.43 8.29
N PHE A 750 -54.98 -9.33 8.03
CA PHE A 750 -54.39 -8.26 7.22
C PHE A 750 -54.89 -8.25 5.78
N LEU A 751 -55.03 -9.42 5.14
CA LEU A 751 -55.64 -9.55 3.81
C LEU A 751 -57.10 -9.05 3.80
N THR A 752 -57.88 -9.41 4.83
CA THR A 752 -59.26 -8.92 4.99
C THR A 752 -59.30 -7.40 5.12
N TYR A 753 -58.37 -6.79 5.89
CA TYR A 753 -58.29 -5.34 6.03
C TYR A 753 -57.93 -4.65 4.71
N LEU A 754 -57.07 -5.25 3.87
CA LEU A 754 -56.75 -4.74 2.54
C LEU A 754 -57.98 -4.74 1.62
N ASP A 755 -58.73 -5.83 1.53
CA ASP A 755 -59.90 -5.90 0.65
C ASP A 755 -61.08 -5.04 1.16
N GLU A 756 -61.17 -4.79 2.46
CA GLU A 756 -62.12 -3.83 3.04
C GLU A 756 -61.79 -2.36 2.71
N ILE A 757 -60.51 -1.96 2.76
CA ILE A 757 -60.09 -0.55 2.58
C ILE A 757 -59.86 -0.16 1.11
N ARG A 758 -59.35 -1.09 0.31
CA ARG A 758 -59.02 -0.93 -1.12
C ARG A 758 -60.13 -0.25 -1.95
N PRO A 759 -61.42 -0.64 -1.87
CA PRO A 759 -62.50 0.04 -2.60
C PRO A 759 -62.85 1.42 -2.03
N GLN A 760 -62.57 1.70 -0.74
CA GLN A 760 -62.92 2.96 -0.08
C GLN A 760 -61.94 4.09 -0.40
N VAL A 761 -60.65 3.77 -0.54
CA VAL A 761 -59.60 4.75 -0.89
C VAL A 761 -59.36 4.90 -2.40
N ALA A 762 -59.86 3.96 -3.21
CA ALA A 762 -59.68 3.96 -4.66
C ALA A 762 -60.11 5.29 -5.31
N LYS A 763 -59.25 5.84 -6.17
CA LYS A 763 -59.46 7.09 -6.94
C LYS A 763 -59.64 8.37 -6.12
N LYS A 764 -59.45 8.34 -4.80
CA LYS A 764 -59.45 9.55 -3.94
C LYS A 764 -58.08 10.26 -3.94
N PRO A 765 -58.01 11.58 -3.69
CA PRO A 765 -56.74 12.26 -3.42
C PRO A 765 -56.14 11.80 -2.08
N LEU A 766 -54.81 11.81 -1.95
CA LEU A 766 -54.10 11.30 -0.77
C LEU A 766 -54.61 11.89 0.56
N ALA A 767 -54.97 13.18 0.59
CA ALA A 767 -55.52 13.87 1.75
C ALA A 767 -56.88 13.31 2.21
N GLU A 768 -57.67 12.69 1.32
CA GLU A 768 -58.88 11.95 1.70
C GLU A 768 -58.59 10.49 2.06
N GLN A 769 -57.58 9.87 1.45
CA GLN A 769 -57.23 8.47 1.74
C GLN A 769 -56.72 8.30 3.18
N ILE A 770 -55.90 9.24 3.66
CA ILE A 770 -55.25 9.17 4.99
C ILE A 770 -56.27 9.05 6.15
N PRO A 771 -57.32 9.90 6.26
CA PRO A 771 -58.30 9.76 7.34
C PRO A 771 -59.14 8.48 7.29
N ILE A 772 -59.37 7.91 6.09
CA ILE A 772 -60.13 6.66 5.95
C ILE A 772 -59.28 5.49 6.47
N LEU A 773 -58.01 5.40 6.05
CA LEU A 773 -57.09 4.37 6.53
C LEU A 773 -56.81 4.52 8.04
N ALA A 774 -56.65 5.74 8.54
CA ALA A 774 -56.38 6.00 9.96
C ALA A 774 -57.52 5.52 10.87
N ARG A 775 -58.78 5.72 10.47
CA ARG A 775 -59.96 5.20 11.19
C ARG A 775 -59.99 3.68 11.18
N LEU A 776 -59.84 3.05 10.02
CA LEU A 776 -59.76 1.58 9.91
C LEU A 776 -58.71 1.01 10.86
N VAL A 777 -57.49 1.55 10.85
CA VAL A 777 -56.38 1.12 11.73
C VAL A 777 -56.74 1.28 13.22
N SER A 778 -57.38 2.39 13.59
CA SER A 778 -57.90 2.59 14.95
C SER A 778 -58.95 1.54 15.31
N ASP A 779 -59.96 1.34 14.47
CA ASP A 779 -61.12 0.50 14.73
C ASP A 779 -60.74 -0.98 14.84
N LYS A 780 -59.84 -1.49 13.97
CA LYS A 780 -59.31 -2.87 14.09
C LYS A 780 -58.43 -3.07 15.32
N MET A 781 -57.82 -2.01 15.87
CA MET A 781 -56.94 -2.06 17.05
C MET A 781 -57.59 -1.50 18.34
N GLY A 782 -58.92 -1.50 18.40
CA GLY A 782 -59.70 -1.26 19.63
C GLY A 782 -60.31 0.14 19.77
N GLY A 783 -60.42 0.91 18.68
CA GLY A 783 -61.13 2.19 18.63
C GLY A 783 -60.33 3.38 19.15
N VAL A 784 -61.02 4.52 19.33
CA VAL A 784 -60.43 5.75 19.87
C VAL A 784 -60.02 5.56 21.34
N ILE A 785 -58.87 6.11 21.75
CA ILE A 785 -58.40 6.11 23.14
C ILE A 785 -58.15 7.56 23.57
N ALA A 786 -58.79 8.00 24.67
CA ALA A 786 -58.51 9.30 25.26
C ALA A 786 -57.07 9.38 25.80
N LEU A 787 -56.56 10.59 26.02
CA LEU A 787 -55.17 10.80 26.42
C LEU A 787 -54.83 10.12 27.75
N ASP A 788 -55.78 10.08 28.69
CA ASP A 788 -55.60 9.53 30.03
C ASP A 788 -55.78 7.99 30.09
N ASP A 789 -56.58 7.42 29.17
CA ASP A 789 -56.99 6.00 29.17
C ASP A 789 -55.93 5.02 28.61
N ILE A 790 -54.78 5.52 28.15
CA ILE A 790 -53.70 4.68 27.59
C ILE A 790 -53.24 3.60 28.60
N THR A 791 -53.25 3.95 29.90
CA THR A 791 -52.83 3.06 30.99
C THR A 791 -53.88 1.99 31.33
N THR A 792 -55.17 2.28 31.15
CA THR A 792 -56.30 1.39 31.48
C THR A 792 -56.71 0.48 30.32
N PHE A 793 -56.34 0.83 29.08
CA PHE A 793 -56.70 0.11 27.85
C PHE A 793 -56.28 -1.37 27.82
N GLY A 794 -55.22 -1.76 28.55
CA GLY A 794 -54.86 -3.16 28.80
C GLY A 794 -54.28 -3.92 27.60
N TYR A 795 -53.56 -3.23 26.70
CA TYR A 795 -52.99 -3.84 25.49
C TYR A 795 -51.96 -4.96 25.78
N GLU A 796 -51.21 -4.84 26.88
CA GLU A 796 -50.12 -5.76 27.24
C GLU A 796 -50.65 -7.16 27.58
N VAL A 797 -51.72 -7.24 28.37
CA VAL A 797 -52.39 -8.52 28.71
C VAL A 797 -52.92 -9.20 27.45
N SER A 798 -53.57 -8.45 26.57
CA SER A 798 -54.05 -8.95 25.26
C SER A 798 -52.91 -9.45 24.37
N MET A 799 -51.70 -8.91 24.53
CA MET A 799 -50.53 -9.29 23.73
C MET A 799 -49.81 -10.52 24.30
N ILE A 800 -49.70 -10.63 25.63
CA ILE A 800 -49.18 -11.84 26.29
C ILE A 800 -50.10 -13.04 25.96
N GLN A 801 -51.42 -12.83 26.03
CA GLN A 801 -52.41 -13.84 25.63
C GLN A 801 -52.23 -14.27 24.16
N LEU A 802 -52.09 -13.32 23.22
CA LEU A 802 -51.89 -13.65 21.81
C LEU A 802 -50.57 -14.38 21.54
N LYS A 803 -49.47 -14.01 22.20
CA LYS A 803 -48.18 -14.72 22.09
C LYS A 803 -48.27 -16.16 22.63
N ALA A 804 -49.07 -16.38 23.68
CA ALA A 804 -49.36 -17.70 24.22
C ALA A 804 -50.26 -18.53 23.29
N GLU A 805 -51.29 -17.93 22.69
CA GLU A 805 -52.21 -18.55 21.70
C GLU A 805 -51.46 -19.07 20.46
N ILE A 806 -50.57 -18.25 19.89
CA ILE A 806 -49.81 -18.59 18.67
C ILE A 806 -48.49 -19.35 18.94
N HIS A 807 -48.18 -19.62 20.21
CA HIS A 807 -46.92 -20.24 20.67
C HIS A 807 -45.65 -19.60 20.08
N SER A 808 -45.63 -18.28 19.87
CA SER A 808 -44.49 -17.58 19.25
C SER A 808 -44.28 -16.16 19.78
N ASN A 809 -43.04 -15.68 19.67
CA ASN A 809 -42.71 -14.27 19.85
C ASN A 809 -43.01 -13.41 18.61
N ILE A 810 -43.20 -14.04 17.45
CA ILE A 810 -43.53 -13.38 16.18
C ILE A 810 -45.05 -13.29 16.06
N VAL A 811 -45.58 -12.06 15.98
CA VAL A 811 -47.01 -11.76 15.97
C VAL A 811 -47.39 -11.13 14.62
N PRO A 812 -48.25 -11.80 13.81
CA PRO A 812 -48.82 -11.21 12.61
C PRO A 812 -49.63 -9.96 12.94
N ILE A 813 -49.37 -8.85 12.25
CA ILE A 813 -49.93 -7.54 12.60
C ILE A 813 -51.47 -7.52 12.56
N GLY A 814 -52.10 -8.28 11.64
CA GLY A 814 -53.55 -8.36 11.50
C GLY A 814 -54.24 -8.99 12.70
N ARG A 815 -53.58 -9.93 13.39
CA ARG A 815 -54.09 -10.61 14.60
C ARG A 815 -54.30 -9.66 15.79
N ILE A 816 -53.61 -8.52 15.83
CA ILE A 816 -53.61 -7.60 16.98
C ILE A 816 -54.93 -6.81 17.06
N ARG A 817 -55.79 -7.17 18.02
CA ARG A 817 -57.08 -6.50 18.28
C ARG A 817 -57.05 -5.33 19.26
N LYS A 818 -55.97 -5.19 20.05
CA LYS A 818 -55.68 -4.04 20.91
C LYS A 818 -54.27 -3.55 20.65
N GLY A 819 -54.13 -2.33 20.14
CA GLY A 819 -52.84 -1.73 19.82
C GLY A 819 -52.78 -0.25 20.20
N ILE A 820 -51.60 0.20 20.63
CA ILE A 820 -51.28 1.62 20.87
C ILE A 820 -50.43 2.15 19.71
N TYR A 821 -49.79 3.31 19.88
CA TYR A 821 -48.98 4.01 18.87
C TYR A 821 -48.10 3.08 18.02
N ALA A 822 -47.25 2.23 18.63
CA ALA A 822 -46.36 1.32 17.90
C ALA A 822 -47.08 0.37 16.93
N GLN A 823 -48.11 -0.34 17.39
CA GLN A 823 -48.82 -1.32 16.56
C GLN A 823 -49.66 -0.62 15.49
N ARG A 824 -50.34 0.48 15.84
CA ARG A 824 -51.16 1.25 14.89
C ARG A 824 -50.30 1.86 13.78
N ALA A 825 -49.16 2.45 14.10
CA ALA A 825 -48.29 3.05 13.09
C ALA A 825 -47.64 2.00 12.17
N PHE A 826 -47.29 0.82 12.70
CA PHE A 826 -46.81 -0.30 11.90
C PHE A 826 -47.91 -0.82 10.94
N LEU A 827 -49.15 -1.03 11.42
CA LEU A 827 -50.27 -1.44 10.56
C LEU A 827 -50.62 -0.38 9.51
N PHE A 828 -50.63 0.91 9.89
CA PHE A 828 -50.88 2.00 8.96
C PHE A 828 -49.82 2.03 7.86
N LYS A 829 -48.52 1.93 8.20
CA LYS A 829 -47.43 1.87 7.20
C LYS A 829 -47.61 0.70 6.25
N THR A 830 -47.80 -0.52 6.77
CA THR A 830 -47.85 -1.72 5.93
C THR A 830 -49.11 -1.78 5.08
N LEU A 831 -50.26 -1.26 5.52
CA LEU A 831 -51.44 -1.09 4.67
C LEU A 831 -51.23 0.03 3.63
N ALA A 832 -50.71 1.20 4.04
CA ALA A 832 -50.47 2.34 3.15
C ALA A 832 -49.55 1.98 1.98
N ASP A 833 -48.48 1.23 2.24
CA ASP A 833 -47.55 0.76 1.21
C ASP A 833 -48.22 -0.14 0.16
N ARG A 834 -49.13 -1.03 0.56
CA ARG A 834 -49.92 -1.88 -0.36
C ARG A 834 -51.00 -1.11 -1.14
N LEU A 835 -51.37 0.08 -0.66
CA LEU A 835 -52.32 1.00 -1.29
C LEU A 835 -51.64 2.07 -2.16
N GLY A 836 -50.30 2.12 -2.18
CA GLY A 836 -49.53 3.15 -2.89
C GLY A 836 -49.56 4.52 -2.20
N MET A 837 -49.86 4.58 -0.89
CA MET A 837 -49.94 5.81 -0.10
C MET A 837 -48.55 6.15 0.49
N PRO A 838 -47.86 7.20 0.02
CA PRO A 838 -46.52 7.53 0.49
C PRO A 838 -46.54 8.07 1.93
N CYS A 839 -46.11 7.23 2.88
CA CYS A 839 -45.92 7.62 4.27
C CYS A 839 -44.60 7.09 4.86
N THR A 840 -44.00 7.90 5.72
CA THR A 840 -42.86 7.51 6.56
C THR A 840 -43.38 6.75 7.79
N LEU A 841 -42.57 5.86 8.35
CA LEU A 841 -42.78 5.26 9.68
C LEU A 841 -41.62 5.68 10.60
N VAL A 842 -41.93 6.21 11.78
CA VAL A 842 -40.95 6.73 12.75
C VAL A 842 -41.17 6.11 14.12
N ARG A 843 -40.09 5.63 14.73
CA ARG A 843 -40.04 5.04 16.06
C ARG A 843 -39.71 6.11 17.10
N GLY A 844 -40.51 6.18 18.16
CA GLY A 844 -40.20 6.92 19.38
C GLY A 844 -39.72 5.99 20.51
N ASN A 845 -39.58 6.56 21.70
CA ASN A 845 -39.27 5.80 22.91
C ASN A 845 -40.54 5.14 23.49
N TYR A 846 -40.39 4.11 24.33
CA TYR A 846 -41.48 3.52 25.13
C TYR A 846 -42.75 3.16 24.33
N ASN A 847 -42.62 2.34 23.28
CA ASN A 847 -43.72 1.93 22.38
C ASN A 847 -44.47 3.09 21.68
N ARG A 848 -43.92 4.31 21.63
CA ARG A 848 -44.35 5.35 20.68
C ARG A 848 -43.83 5.00 19.28
N ALA A 849 -44.69 5.17 18.28
CA ALA A 849 -44.32 5.30 16.87
C ALA A 849 -45.41 6.11 16.16
N TRP A 850 -45.09 6.70 15.02
CA TRP A 850 -46.04 7.50 14.24
C TRP A 850 -45.74 7.43 12.75
N ASN A 851 -46.71 7.86 11.94
CA ASN A 851 -46.53 8.03 10.51
C ASN A 851 -46.48 9.50 10.14
N GLU A 852 -45.58 9.84 9.23
CA GLU A 852 -45.50 11.17 8.64
C GLU A 852 -45.92 11.11 7.17
N VAL A 853 -46.69 12.11 6.75
CA VAL A 853 -47.20 12.28 5.39
C VAL A 853 -46.87 13.68 4.90
N VAL A 854 -46.55 13.80 3.61
CA VAL A 854 -46.25 15.07 2.96
C VAL A 854 -47.42 15.39 2.02
N LEU A 855 -48.03 16.56 2.21
CA LEU A 855 -49.15 17.03 1.40
C LEU A 855 -48.81 18.36 0.75
N GLY A 856 -48.99 18.44 -0.57
CA GLY A 856 -49.02 19.70 -1.31
C GLY A 856 -50.34 20.44 -1.06
N GLU A 857 -50.31 21.77 -1.16
CA GLU A 857 -51.53 22.58 -1.18
C GLU A 857 -52.27 22.38 -2.51
N SER A 858 -53.59 22.60 -2.50
CA SER A 858 -54.55 22.12 -3.51
C SER A 858 -54.51 22.82 -4.90
N SER A 859 -53.33 23.11 -5.43
CA SER A 859 -53.13 23.64 -6.77
C SER A 859 -51.72 23.35 -7.33
N GLY A 860 -51.52 22.15 -7.86
CA GLY A 860 -50.58 21.92 -8.97
C GLY A 860 -49.08 21.79 -8.66
N GLY A 861 -48.64 21.66 -7.40
CA GLY A 861 -47.22 21.35 -7.13
C GLY A 861 -46.82 21.24 -5.66
N VAL A 862 -45.71 20.55 -5.41
CA VAL A 862 -45.04 20.54 -4.09
C VAL A 862 -44.25 21.84 -3.93
N ARG A 863 -44.82 22.81 -3.22
CA ARG A 863 -44.14 24.07 -2.90
C ARG A 863 -43.09 23.82 -1.80
N TYR A 864 -41.85 24.22 -2.05
CA TYR A 864 -40.77 24.08 -1.07
C TYR A 864 -40.78 25.23 -0.04
N PRO A 865 -40.45 24.97 1.25
CA PRO A 865 -40.24 23.65 1.84
C PRO A 865 -41.57 22.89 2.02
N ALA A 866 -41.57 21.58 1.74
CA ALA A 866 -42.77 20.76 1.84
C ALA A 866 -43.24 20.62 3.30
N LYS A 867 -44.57 20.61 3.52
CA LYS A 867 -45.16 20.51 4.86
C LYS A 867 -45.36 19.05 5.26
N THR A 868 -44.72 18.66 6.36
CA THR A 868 -44.85 17.33 6.97
C THR A 868 -45.91 17.33 8.07
N TRP A 869 -46.78 16.32 8.02
CA TRP A 869 -47.88 16.13 8.97
C TRP A 869 -47.77 14.75 9.61
N ILE A 870 -47.97 14.68 10.92
CA ILE A 870 -48.13 13.42 11.65
C ILE A 870 -49.60 13.00 11.54
N VAL A 871 -49.83 11.70 11.27
CA VAL A 871 -51.17 11.11 11.30
C VAL A 871 -51.49 10.67 12.72
N ASP A 872 -52.54 11.24 13.31
CA ASP A 872 -53.12 10.71 14.56
C ASP A 872 -53.87 9.40 14.26
N LEU A 873 -53.55 8.36 15.03
CA LEU A 873 -54.13 7.02 14.96
C LEU A 873 -54.78 6.60 16.28
N LEU A 874 -54.77 7.46 17.31
CA LEU A 874 -55.12 7.10 18.69
C LEU A 874 -56.20 8.00 19.29
N HIS A 875 -56.05 9.32 19.23
CA HIS A 875 -56.93 10.27 19.95
C HIS A 875 -57.99 10.86 19.03
N GLU A 876 -57.60 11.31 17.83
CA GLU A 876 -58.50 11.73 16.76
C GLU A 876 -58.12 11.04 15.45
N PRO A 877 -58.49 9.77 15.22
CA PRO A 877 -58.04 8.98 14.06
C PRO A 877 -58.28 9.67 12.71
N GLY A 878 -57.19 10.05 12.05
CA GLY A 878 -57.16 10.79 10.79
C GLY A 878 -56.96 12.30 10.92
N ARG A 879 -56.83 12.85 12.13
CA ARG A 879 -56.37 14.23 12.34
C ARG A 879 -54.92 14.37 11.89
N LEU A 880 -54.64 15.41 11.12
CA LEU A 880 -53.30 15.74 10.64
C LEU A 880 -52.67 16.78 11.55
N ILE A 881 -51.63 16.38 12.27
CA ILE A 881 -50.92 17.23 13.23
C ILE A 881 -49.67 17.79 12.55
N HIS A 882 -49.56 19.11 12.39
CA HIS A 882 -48.39 19.72 11.76
C HIS A 882 -47.11 19.44 12.57
N ALA A 883 -46.07 18.87 11.95
CA ALA A 883 -44.94 18.27 12.67
C ALA A 883 -44.17 19.23 13.61
N ASN A 884 -44.22 20.54 13.36
CA ASN A 884 -43.56 21.56 14.17
C ASN A 884 -44.43 22.12 15.33
N SER A 885 -45.62 21.56 15.59
CA SER A 885 -46.57 22.05 16.61
C SER A 885 -46.26 21.57 18.04
N SER A 886 -46.94 22.18 19.02
CA SER A 886 -47.06 21.68 20.40
C SER A 886 -47.59 20.24 20.43
N ASP A 887 -48.68 20.03 19.69
CA ASP A 887 -49.46 18.79 19.65
C ASP A 887 -48.62 17.65 19.07
N ALA A 888 -47.79 17.94 18.05
CA ALA A 888 -46.84 16.98 17.52
C ALA A 888 -45.81 16.53 18.56
N ARG A 889 -45.35 17.41 19.45
CA ARG A 889 -44.46 17.03 20.57
C ARG A 889 -45.20 16.14 21.55
N ALA A 890 -46.40 16.53 22.01
CA ALA A 890 -47.22 15.72 22.91
C ALA A 890 -47.59 14.32 22.35
N TYR A 891 -47.73 14.20 21.03
CA TYR A 891 -47.98 12.93 20.36
C TYR A 891 -46.71 12.07 20.22
N THR A 892 -45.52 12.66 20.10
CA THR A 892 -44.26 11.95 19.83
C THR A 892 -43.41 11.66 21.08
N THR A 893 -43.52 12.46 22.13
CA THR A 893 -42.83 12.27 23.42
C THR A 893 -43.78 11.77 24.51
N LEU A 894 -43.22 11.18 25.57
CA LEU A 894 -43.89 11.12 26.86
C LEU A 894 -43.72 12.48 27.56
N SER A 895 -44.80 12.93 28.20
CA SER A 895 -44.85 14.06 29.14
C SER A 895 -44.51 13.59 30.55
#